data_AF-A0A0L0WC26-F1
#
_entry.id   AF-A0A0L0WC26-F1
#
_cell.length_a   1.000
_cell.length_b   1.000
_cell.length_c   1.000
_cell.angle_alpha   90.00
_cell.angle_beta   90.00
_cell.angle_gamma   90.00
#
_symmetry.space_group_name_H-M   'P 1'
#
loop_
_entity.id
_entity.type
_entity.pdbx_description
1 polymer ?
#
loop_
_entity_poly.entity_id
_entity_poly.type
_entity_poly.pdbx_seq_one_letter_code
_entity_poly.pdbx_strand_id
1 'polypeptide(L)'
;MIKKSKMLLRIIAKATLCTIMTTFIPIQGLANAELDTNSSKIKFSVISDVHLKKDYSVEDEKFKKALNKINEISPNLDALVIAGDLTDYGLSEEYDRFNSIYNQYSNKNAEKLFVMGNHDYWNGLSEINAQKRFEEKTGEKINSHKVIKGYHFIQVSTEGSATHGVFGSNLLKWLKEQLEIAKKDDPNKPIFLTVHQHIKDTVYGSDAWGNSALYSVLKDYPQVITFSGHSHYPLNDERSIHQKDFTSIGTASLSYIELEGGKIQGSVPNGARNFSQGLMVEVDGDNNVIVERIDFHNDKHIKDKWIIKSPFDKSKFEYTDARKNLRSKPYFDSNAKVQVSDIQPDSIKITFDQAKHEDLVHSYKVQAINKITGKIDKEFLAFSEFYFDPVLEKLSFNISSLKADTDYDIVITAIESFGKESEIPLKATFKTSRDIIDDNVEKPKADVFDFDFLDGKVTDASPSNIKAETMGNVKVEYDEELKKQVAKFNGENNNIIKVPFPKELRDKISKQFSLETVFKMNKIKNQGILMNTESGGIGFESTSSGLVEIWAHIGGSYKRVGVKLEANKYYHIVATYDGKEVSIYLDGKKINSSFTTGNVSSPNIHFAIGGDPNPTGGGIVLDGNVSIARLYSKGLSIHEVSELLPLIEMEASKRFGV
;
A
#
# COMPACT_ATOMS: atom_id res chain seq x y z
N MET A 1 -85.60 -23.44 22.04
CA MET A 1 -85.18 -23.88 23.40
C MET A 1 -83.72 -23.44 23.56
N ILE A 2 -83.40 -22.35 24.28
CA ILE A 2 -83.10 -22.33 25.73
C ILE A 2 -82.07 -23.44 26.05
N LYS A 3 -80.80 -23.24 26.48
CA LYS A 3 -80.14 -22.16 27.27
C LYS A 3 -78.60 -22.38 27.28
N LYS A 4 -77.87 -21.26 27.41
CA LYS A 4 -76.66 -20.96 28.23
C LYS A 4 -75.33 -21.71 27.92
N SER A 5 -74.22 -21.07 27.53
CA SER A 5 -73.43 -19.96 28.14
C SER A 5 -72.56 -20.36 29.35
N LYS A 6 -71.23 -20.42 29.13
CA LYS A 6 -70.12 -19.63 29.74
C LYS A 6 -68.77 -20.28 29.34
N MET A 7 -67.88 -19.61 28.58
CA MET A 7 -66.82 -18.65 29.01
C MET A 7 -65.73 -19.41 29.83
N LEU A 8 -64.43 -19.51 29.47
CA LEU A 8 -63.48 -18.51 28.96
C LEU A 8 -62.13 -19.16 28.48
N LEU A 9 -61.51 -18.51 27.48
CA LEU A 9 -60.07 -18.28 27.21
C LEU A 9 -59.06 -19.36 26.70
N ARG A 10 -58.58 -19.05 25.47
CA ARG A 10 -57.18 -18.88 24.99
C ARG A 10 -56.46 -20.00 24.21
N ILE A 11 -56.49 -19.81 22.87
CA ILE A 11 -55.41 -19.78 21.84
C ILE A 11 -54.30 -20.85 21.91
N ILE A 12 -54.14 -21.67 20.85
CA ILE A 12 -53.04 -21.66 19.84
C ILE A 12 -53.33 -22.72 18.75
N ALA A 13 -52.88 -22.39 17.53
CA ALA A 13 -53.13 -22.91 16.19
C ALA A 13 -52.56 -24.29 15.82
N LYS A 14 -53.12 -24.93 14.77
CA LYS A 14 -52.49 -25.13 13.42
C LYS A 14 -53.25 -26.12 12.51
N ALA A 15 -52.96 -25.98 11.21
CA ALA A 15 -53.29 -26.83 10.04
C ALA A 15 -54.70 -26.57 9.43
N THR A 16 -54.91 -26.45 8.10
CA THR A 16 -54.28 -27.16 6.97
C THR A 16 -54.50 -26.40 5.64
N LEU A 17 -53.47 -26.46 4.78
CA LEU A 17 -53.43 -26.46 3.30
C LEU A 17 -54.65 -25.96 2.49
N CYS A 18 -54.44 -24.93 1.65
CA CYS A 18 -55.20 -24.76 0.41
C CYS A 18 -54.36 -24.02 -0.66
N THR A 19 -54.35 -24.61 -1.84
CA THR A 19 -53.63 -24.27 -3.07
C THR A 19 -54.03 -22.89 -3.62
N ILE A 20 -53.06 -22.02 -3.91
CA ILE A 20 -53.28 -20.81 -4.72
C ILE A 20 -52.31 -20.86 -5.91
N MET A 21 -52.88 -20.94 -7.12
CA MET A 21 -52.22 -20.63 -8.37
C MET A 21 -51.71 -19.19 -8.31
N THR A 22 -50.40 -19.00 -8.17
CA THR A 22 -49.77 -17.71 -8.45
C THR A 22 -49.45 -17.66 -9.93
N THR A 23 -50.21 -16.87 -10.67
CA THR A 23 -49.82 -16.35 -11.98
C THR A 23 -48.45 -15.69 -11.84
N PHE A 24 -47.43 -16.32 -12.43
CA PHE A 24 -46.16 -15.66 -12.71
C PHE A 24 -46.46 -14.51 -13.66
N ILE A 25 -46.46 -13.28 -13.14
CA ILE A 25 -46.20 -12.12 -13.98
C ILE A 25 -44.69 -12.16 -14.22
N PRO A 26 -44.21 -12.42 -15.44
CA PRO A 26 -42.80 -12.23 -15.72
C PRO A 26 -42.52 -10.74 -15.55
N ILE A 27 -41.64 -10.37 -14.63
CA ILE A 27 -41.02 -9.05 -14.63
C ILE A 27 -40.04 -9.04 -15.82
N GLN A 28 -40.62 -8.95 -17.02
CA GLN A 28 -39.94 -8.50 -18.21
C GLN A 28 -40.16 -6.99 -18.31
N GLY A 29 -39.07 -6.25 -18.36
CA GLY A 29 -39.08 -4.83 -18.75
C GLY A 29 -39.19 -3.84 -17.60
N LEU A 30 -38.15 -3.72 -16.78
CA LEU A 30 -37.61 -2.38 -16.58
C LEU A 30 -36.64 -2.17 -17.73
N ALA A 31 -37.19 -1.67 -18.83
CA ALA A 31 -36.40 -1.16 -19.93
C ALA A 31 -35.40 -0.16 -19.34
N ASN A 32 -34.14 -0.25 -19.79
CA ASN A 32 -33.23 0.88 -19.77
C ASN A 32 -34.04 2.10 -20.19
N ALA A 33 -34.21 3.06 -19.27
CA ALA A 33 -34.60 4.38 -19.69
C ALA A 33 -33.45 4.85 -20.58
N GLU A 34 -33.64 4.75 -21.89
CA GLU A 34 -32.85 5.51 -22.86
C GLU A 34 -33.09 6.98 -22.48
N LEU A 35 -32.16 7.53 -21.70
CA LEU A 35 -32.05 8.96 -21.50
C LEU A 35 -31.90 9.56 -22.89
N ASP A 36 -32.86 10.41 -23.28
CA ASP A 36 -32.88 11.09 -24.56
C ASP A 36 -31.64 12.00 -24.67
N THR A 37 -30.60 11.48 -25.31
CA THR A 37 -29.30 12.14 -25.49
C THR A 37 -29.39 13.39 -26.37
N ASN A 38 -30.56 13.71 -26.94
CA ASN A 38 -30.81 14.96 -27.67
C ASN A 38 -31.05 16.19 -26.77
N SER A 39 -31.05 16.04 -25.44
CA SER A 39 -31.31 17.13 -24.48
C SER A 39 -30.10 17.59 -23.65
N SER A 40 -28.90 17.06 -23.92
CA SER A 40 -27.67 17.41 -23.18
C SER A 40 -27.36 18.90 -23.25
N LYS A 41 -27.20 19.54 -22.09
CA LYS A 41 -26.86 20.97 -22.00
C LYS A 41 -25.36 21.24 -21.98
N ILE A 42 -24.56 20.37 -21.35
CA ILE A 42 -23.10 20.46 -21.36
C ILE A 42 -22.44 19.09 -21.21
N LYS A 43 -21.33 18.85 -21.93
CA LYS A 43 -20.51 17.64 -21.83
C LYS A 43 -19.05 17.99 -21.57
N PHE A 44 -18.45 17.42 -20.54
CA PHE A 44 -17.04 17.63 -20.23
C PHE A 44 -16.38 16.36 -19.72
N SER A 45 -15.06 16.29 -19.80
CA SER A 45 -14.28 15.20 -19.23
C SER A 45 -13.46 15.70 -18.06
N VAL A 46 -13.24 14.84 -17.07
CA VAL A 46 -12.38 15.10 -15.92
C VAL A 46 -11.35 13.99 -15.78
N ILE A 47 -10.08 14.38 -15.87
CA ILE A 47 -8.91 13.51 -15.66
C ILE A 47 -7.96 14.17 -14.65
N SER A 48 -6.97 13.45 -14.15
CA SER A 48 -5.96 13.99 -13.22
C SER A 48 -4.67 13.19 -13.26
N ASP A 49 -3.63 13.69 -12.59
CA ASP A 49 -2.41 12.95 -12.29
C ASP A 49 -1.80 12.36 -13.57
N VAL A 50 -1.47 13.27 -14.50
CA VAL A 50 -0.92 12.93 -15.80
C VAL A 50 0.56 12.60 -15.67
N HIS A 51 1.29 13.29 -14.78
CA HIS A 51 2.72 13.06 -14.49
C HIS A 51 3.61 13.02 -15.73
N LEU A 52 3.49 14.01 -16.62
CA LEU A 52 4.42 14.09 -17.74
C LEU A 52 5.84 14.36 -17.22
N LYS A 53 6.77 13.56 -17.73
CA LYS A 53 8.20 13.62 -17.39
C LYS A 53 8.97 14.36 -18.48
N LYS A 54 10.17 14.83 -18.11
CA LYS A 54 11.06 15.52 -19.04
C LYS A 54 11.37 14.66 -20.27
N ASP A 55 11.71 13.40 -20.04
CA ASP A 55 12.00 12.42 -21.07
C ASP A 55 10.75 11.60 -21.42
N TYR A 56 10.75 10.99 -22.62
CA TYR A 56 9.66 10.11 -23.04
C TYR A 56 9.40 9.00 -22.03
N SER A 57 8.13 8.79 -21.71
CA SER A 57 7.68 7.87 -20.68
C SER A 57 6.39 7.15 -21.09
N VAL A 58 5.92 6.20 -20.28
CA VAL A 58 4.64 5.52 -20.56
C VAL A 58 3.46 6.48 -20.39
N GLU A 59 3.61 7.48 -19.53
CA GLU A 59 2.62 8.53 -19.25
C GLU A 59 2.26 9.34 -20.51
N ASP A 60 3.21 9.50 -21.44
CA ASP A 60 2.94 10.08 -22.77
C ASP A 60 1.84 9.34 -23.53
N GLU A 61 1.99 8.02 -23.65
CA GLU A 61 1.06 7.19 -24.43
C GLU A 61 -0.29 7.09 -23.74
N LYS A 62 -0.30 7.05 -22.41
CA LYS A 62 -1.54 7.07 -21.63
C LYS A 62 -2.30 8.37 -21.83
N PHE A 63 -1.61 9.51 -21.78
CA PHE A 63 -2.27 10.80 -22.00
C PHE A 63 -2.82 10.92 -23.42
N LYS A 64 -2.04 10.53 -24.45
CA LYS A 64 -2.53 10.46 -25.84
C LYS A 64 -3.76 9.56 -25.97
N LYS A 65 -3.71 8.36 -25.37
CA LYS A 65 -4.81 7.39 -25.42
C LYS A 65 -6.07 7.95 -24.78
N ALA A 66 -5.95 8.54 -23.58
CA ALA A 66 -7.06 9.16 -22.88
C ALA A 66 -7.69 10.29 -23.71
N LEU A 67 -6.89 11.21 -24.25
CA LEU A 67 -7.38 12.31 -25.09
C LEU A 67 -8.12 11.81 -26.34
N ASN A 68 -7.55 10.82 -27.04
CA ASN A 68 -8.20 10.22 -28.20
C ASN A 68 -9.53 9.56 -27.84
N LYS A 69 -9.57 8.81 -26.73
CA LYS A 69 -10.79 8.13 -26.29
C LYS A 69 -11.86 9.13 -25.85
N ILE A 70 -11.48 10.21 -25.18
CA ILE A 70 -12.40 11.31 -24.83
C ILE A 70 -13.02 11.91 -26.10
N ASN A 71 -12.21 12.18 -27.13
CA ASN A 71 -12.71 12.72 -28.41
C ASN A 71 -13.61 11.73 -29.14
N GLU A 72 -13.34 10.42 -29.05
CA GLU A 72 -14.17 9.36 -29.62
C GLU A 72 -15.55 9.32 -28.92
N ILE A 73 -15.57 9.36 -27.59
CA ILE A 73 -16.81 9.35 -26.80
C ILE A 73 -17.62 10.62 -27.03
N SER A 74 -16.97 11.78 -27.06
CA SER A 74 -17.62 13.09 -27.22
C SER A 74 -16.87 14.02 -28.17
N PRO A 75 -17.14 13.93 -29.50
CA PRO A 75 -16.53 14.82 -30.49
C PRO A 75 -16.85 16.31 -30.27
N ASN A 76 -17.99 16.61 -29.65
CA ASN A 76 -18.45 17.97 -29.31
C ASN A 76 -18.26 18.27 -27.81
N LEU A 77 -17.09 17.92 -27.26
CA LEU A 77 -16.75 18.19 -25.86
C LEU A 77 -16.72 19.71 -25.60
N ASP A 78 -17.39 20.16 -24.54
CA ASP A 78 -17.46 21.58 -24.17
C ASP A 78 -16.27 22.02 -23.31
N ALA A 79 -15.76 21.13 -22.45
CA ALA A 79 -14.60 21.40 -21.62
C ALA A 79 -13.79 20.14 -21.30
N LEU A 80 -12.49 20.31 -21.09
CA LEU A 80 -11.60 19.30 -20.54
C LEU A 80 -10.99 19.82 -19.23
N VAL A 81 -11.34 19.13 -18.15
CA VAL A 81 -10.85 19.40 -16.80
C VAL A 81 -9.66 18.49 -16.50
N ILE A 82 -8.57 19.07 -16.00
CA ILE A 82 -7.42 18.32 -15.48
C ILE A 82 -7.18 18.74 -14.02
N ALA A 83 -7.48 17.83 -13.10
CA ALA A 83 -7.46 18.07 -11.66
C ALA A 83 -6.05 17.91 -11.06
N GLY A 84 -5.06 18.61 -11.62
CA GLY A 84 -3.70 18.71 -11.09
C GLY A 84 -2.75 17.59 -11.50
N ASP A 85 -1.49 17.79 -11.10
CA ASP A 85 -0.33 16.95 -11.41
C ASP A 85 -0.20 16.68 -12.92
N LEU A 86 -0.18 17.77 -13.69
CA LEU A 86 0.04 17.74 -15.13
C LEU A 86 1.45 17.22 -15.45
N THR A 87 2.40 17.53 -14.57
CA THR A 87 3.82 17.23 -14.68
C THR A 87 4.33 16.45 -13.47
N ASP A 88 5.45 15.74 -13.60
CA ASP A 88 6.01 14.96 -12.49
C ASP A 88 6.83 15.82 -11.50
N TYR A 89 7.39 16.95 -11.96
CA TYR A 89 8.18 17.86 -11.11
C TYR A 89 7.90 19.34 -11.39
N GLY A 90 7.01 19.72 -12.32
CA GLY A 90 6.77 21.12 -12.68
C GLY A 90 7.90 21.75 -13.49
N LEU A 91 8.74 20.95 -14.15
CA LEU A 91 9.82 21.46 -14.99
C LEU A 91 9.28 22.08 -16.28
N SER A 92 10.01 23.06 -16.84
CA SER A 92 9.57 23.72 -18.08
C SER A 92 9.41 22.72 -19.22
N GLU A 93 10.35 21.78 -19.33
CA GLU A 93 10.37 20.75 -20.37
C GLU A 93 9.21 19.77 -20.25
N GLU A 94 8.75 19.50 -19.02
CA GLU A 94 7.57 18.67 -18.76
C GLU A 94 6.29 19.35 -19.23
N TYR A 95 6.15 20.65 -18.95
CA TYR A 95 5.06 21.46 -19.47
C TYR A 95 5.10 21.56 -21.00
N ASP A 96 6.27 21.73 -21.60
CA ASP A 96 6.43 21.80 -23.05
C ASP A 96 5.99 20.48 -23.71
N ARG A 97 6.34 19.34 -23.10
CA ARG A 97 5.92 18.01 -23.52
C ARG A 97 4.41 17.81 -23.36
N PHE A 98 3.87 18.13 -22.19
CA PHE A 98 2.43 18.10 -21.91
C PHE A 98 1.66 18.92 -22.95
N ASN A 99 2.07 20.15 -23.21
CA ASN A 99 1.44 21.04 -24.18
C ASN A 99 1.54 20.51 -25.61
N SER A 100 2.67 19.90 -25.98
CA SER A 100 2.81 19.27 -27.30
C SER A 100 1.75 18.19 -27.51
N ILE A 101 1.57 17.30 -26.53
CA ILE A 101 0.57 16.23 -26.59
C ILE A 101 -0.85 16.82 -26.55
N TYR A 102 -1.14 17.70 -25.60
CA TYR A 102 -2.45 18.35 -25.50
C TYR A 102 -2.82 19.05 -26.81
N ASN A 103 -1.94 19.91 -27.34
CA ASN A 103 -2.20 20.66 -28.56
C ASN A 103 -2.30 19.78 -29.81
N GLN A 104 -1.75 18.56 -29.80
CA GLN A 104 -1.91 17.64 -30.92
C GLN A 104 -3.19 16.79 -30.79
N TYR A 105 -3.51 16.29 -29.61
CA TYR A 105 -4.51 15.23 -29.42
C TYR A 105 -5.81 15.68 -28.75
N SER A 106 -5.84 16.81 -28.03
CA SER A 106 -7.08 17.27 -27.37
C SER A 106 -8.14 17.75 -28.36
N ASN A 107 -9.41 17.74 -27.91
CA ASN A 107 -10.46 18.50 -28.58
C ASN A 107 -10.08 19.99 -28.63
N LYS A 108 -10.15 20.62 -29.80
CA LYS A 108 -9.76 22.03 -29.99
C LYS A 108 -10.86 23.02 -29.65
N ASN A 109 -12.10 22.56 -29.61
CA ASN A 109 -13.27 23.39 -29.28
C ASN A 109 -13.60 23.34 -27.78
N ALA A 110 -13.01 22.41 -27.03
CA ALA A 110 -13.22 22.29 -25.60
C ALA A 110 -12.43 23.36 -24.83
N GLU A 111 -13.09 24.01 -23.89
CA GLU A 111 -12.46 24.92 -22.93
C GLU A 111 -11.45 24.16 -22.05
N LYS A 112 -10.29 24.79 -21.81
CA LYS A 112 -9.29 24.28 -20.88
C LYS A 112 -9.68 24.66 -19.46
N LEU A 113 -9.66 23.71 -18.53
CA LEU A 113 -9.94 23.93 -17.11
C LEU A 113 -8.92 23.17 -16.26
N PHE A 114 -7.73 23.74 -16.09
CA PHE A 114 -6.64 23.06 -15.39
C PHE A 114 -6.40 23.70 -14.02
N VAL A 115 -6.07 22.88 -13.04
CA VAL A 115 -5.54 23.32 -11.75
C VAL A 115 -4.14 22.76 -11.55
N MET A 116 -3.34 23.39 -10.71
CA MET A 116 -2.05 22.85 -10.27
C MET A 116 -2.25 21.81 -9.18
N GLY A 117 -1.46 20.74 -9.24
CA GLY A 117 -1.22 19.85 -8.13
C GLY A 117 0.10 20.13 -7.41
N ASN A 118 0.48 19.27 -6.45
CA ASN A 118 1.72 19.46 -5.71
C ASN A 118 2.96 19.15 -6.54
N HIS A 119 2.91 18.18 -7.46
CA HIS A 119 4.05 17.84 -8.32
C HIS A 119 4.43 19.01 -9.24
N ASP A 120 3.45 19.82 -9.64
CA ASP A 120 3.67 21.02 -10.45
C ASP A 120 4.54 22.09 -9.74
N TYR A 121 4.80 21.96 -8.44
CA TYR A 121 5.71 22.81 -7.66
C TYR A 121 7.10 22.21 -7.39
N TRP A 122 7.34 20.91 -7.64
CA TRP A 122 8.56 20.20 -7.22
C TRP A 122 9.79 20.42 -8.12
N ASN A 123 9.94 21.66 -8.60
CA ASN A 123 10.96 22.09 -9.56
C ASN A 123 12.05 22.98 -8.92
N GLY A 124 11.99 23.20 -7.60
CA GLY A 124 12.95 24.03 -6.87
C GLY A 124 12.76 25.55 -7.02
N LEU A 125 11.69 26.01 -7.69
CA LEU A 125 11.32 27.43 -7.70
C LEU A 125 10.61 27.86 -6.42
N SER A 126 10.51 29.18 -6.21
CA SER A 126 9.52 29.74 -5.29
C SER A 126 8.10 29.48 -5.79
N GLU A 127 7.14 29.41 -4.87
CA GLU A 127 5.72 29.15 -5.18
C GLU A 127 5.18 30.11 -6.26
N ILE A 128 5.45 31.42 -6.12
CA ILE A 128 5.05 32.45 -7.09
C ILE A 128 5.63 32.19 -8.49
N ASN A 129 6.89 31.74 -8.57
CA ASN A 129 7.52 31.47 -9.87
C ASN A 129 7.01 30.17 -10.50
N ALA A 130 6.69 29.15 -9.69
CA ALA A 130 6.04 27.93 -10.18
C ALA A 130 4.62 28.23 -10.70
N GLN A 131 3.85 29.03 -9.96
CA GLN A 131 2.54 29.54 -10.38
C GLN A 131 2.63 30.31 -11.70
N LYS A 132 3.56 31.27 -11.79
CA LYS A 132 3.80 32.03 -13.02
C LYS A 132 4.14 31.12 -14.20
N ARG A 133 4.98 30.10 -13.99
CA ARG A 133 5.30 29.11 -15.04
C ARG A 133 4.05 28.36 -15.48
N PHE A 134 3.22 27.88 -14.55
CA PHE A 134 1.96 27.23 -14.89
C PHE A 134 1.09 28.14 -15.76
N GLU A 135 0.89 29.40 -15.35
CA GLU A 135 0.07 30.35 -16.12
C GLU A 135 0.65 30.61 -17.52
N GLU A 136 1.96 30.82 -17.63
CA GLU A 136 2.64 31.08 -18.91
C GLU A 136 2.60 29.86 -19.85
N LYS A 137 2.76 28.65 -19.30
CA LYS A 137 2.81 27.43 -20.10
C LYS A 137 1.42 26.95 -20.51
N THR A 138 0.42 27.05 -19.65
CA THR A 138 -0.91 26.47 -19.90
C THR A 138 -1.90 27.50 -20.46
N GLY A 139 -1.68 28.79 -20.16
CA GLY A 139 -2.63 29.87 -20.40
C GLY A 139 -3.75 29.96 -19.36
N GLU A 140 -3.80 29.04 -18.39
CA GLU A 140 -4.78 29.05 -17.30
C GLU A 140 -4.31 29.94 -16.14
N LYS A 141 -5.25 30.37 -15.31
CA LYS A 141 -4.95 31.04 -14.04
C LYS A 141 -4.88 30.04 -12.91
N ILE A 142 -4.08 30.33 -11.88
CA ILE A 142 -4.00 29.45 -10.71
C ILE A 142 -5.37 29.20 -10.08
N ASN A 143 -6.24 30.22 -10.08
CA ASN A 143 -7.62 30.13 -9.67
C ASN A 143 -8.48 30.84 -10.71
N SER A 144 -9.59 30.23 -11.12
CA SER A 144 -10.47 30.84 -12.12
C SER A 144 -11.93 30.49 -11.89
N HIS A 145 -12.81 31.32 -12.45
CA HIS A 145 -14.25 31.11 -12.46
C HIS A 145 -14.74 31.39 -13.89
N LYS A 146 -15.14 30.34 -14.59
CA LYS A 146 -15.64 30.41 -15.97
C LYS A 146 -17.09 29.96 -16.02
N VAL A 147 -17.87 30.60 -16.89
CA VAL A 147 -19.27 30.22 -17.18
C VAL A 147 -19.32 29.64 -18.58
N ILE A 148 -19.61 28.34 -18.69
CA ILE A 148 -19.66 27.60 -19.96
C ILE A 148 -21.10 27.13 -20.16
N LYS A 149 -21.74 27.58 -21.24
CA LYS A 149 -23.16 27.30 -21.53
C LYS A 149 -24.10 27.56 -20.35
N GLY A 150 -23.80 28.57 -19.53
CA GLY A 150 -24.59 28.94 -18.35
C GLY A 150 -24.41 28.03 -17.13
N TYR A 151 -23.32 27.25 -17.07
CA TYR A 151 -22.87 26.49 -15.90
C TYR A 151 -21.56 27.04 -15.36
N HIS A 152 -21.44 27.06 -14.04
CA HIS A 152 -20.28 27.63 -13.35
C HIS A 152 -19.21 26.56 -13.11
N PHE A 153 -17.99 26.85 -13.56
CA PHE A 153 -16.78 26.07 -13.35
C PHE A 153 -15.79 26.90 -12.54
N ILE A 154 -15.41 26.40 -11.37
CA ILE A 154 -14.47 27.07 -10.44
C ILE A 154 -13.23 26.19 -10.30
N GLN A 155 -12.08 26.71 -10.72
CA GLN A 155 -10.78 26.04 -10.62
C GLN A 155 -10.04 26.60 -9.41
N VAL A 156 -9.61 25.72 -8.51
CA VAL A 156 -8.88 26.06 -7.28
C VAL A 156 -7.58 25.27 -7.23
N SER A 157 -6.45 25.94 -7.44
CA SER A 157 -5.13 25.32 -7.28
C SER A 157 -4.65 25.41 -5.83
N THR A 158 -3.82 24.44 -5.42
CA THR A 158 -3.01 24.59 -4.20
C THR A 158 -2.03 25.76 -4.36
N GLU A 159 -1.84 26.56 -3.31
CA GLU A 159 -0.98 27.74 -3.30
C GLU A 159 0.50 27.41 -3.01
N GLY A 160 0.86 26.14 -2.80
CA GLY A 160 2.22 25.75 -2.45
C GLY A 160 2.54 24.27 -2.67
N SER A 161 3.81 23.92 -2.40
CA SER A 161 4.44 22.63 -2.72
C SER A 161 4.17 21.50 -1.73
N ALA A 162 3.49 21.79 -0.62
CA ALA A 162 3.14 20.78 0.36
C ALA A 162 2.26 19.70 -0.27
N THR A 163 2.61 18.44 -0.08
CA THR A 163 1.87 17.29 -0.66
C THR A 163 0.37 17.37 -0.39
N HIS A 164 -0.01 17.64 0.86
CA HIS A 164 -1.41 17.77 1.27
C HIS A 164 -2.09 19.09 0.86
N GLY A 165 -1.43 19.96 0.10
CA GLY A 165 -1.95 21.23 -0.38
C GLY A 165 -1.94 22.37 0.63
N VAL A 166 -1.88 23.61 0.11
CA VAL A 166 -1.92 24.86 0.87
C VAL A 166 -3.09 25.70 0.35
N PHE A 167 -4.00 26.08 1.26
CA PHE A 167 -5.17 26.88 0.94
C PHE A 167 -5.32 28.04 1.92
N GLY A 168 -4.83 29.21 1.53
CA GLY A 168 -4.79 30.41 2.34
C GLY A 168 -6.15 31.08 2.53
N SER A 169 -6.25 31.94 3.55
CA SER A 169 -7.49 32.62 3.91
C SER A 169 -8.03 33.52 2.79
N ASN A 170 -7.16 34.16 2.01
CA ASN A 170 -7.56 34.98 0.87
C ASN A 170 -8.20 34.14 -0.24
N LEU A 171 -7.62 32.97 -0.54
CA LEU A 171 -8.19 32.03 -1.50
C LEU A 171 -9.56 31.52 -1.02
N LEU A 172 -9.67 31.12 0.25
CA LEU A 172 -10.94 30.65 0.81
C LEU A 172 -12.03 31.73 0.78
N LYS A 173 -11.66 33.00 1.02
CA LYS A 173 -12.56 34.15 0.89
C LYS A 173 -13.00 34.35 -0.56
N TRP A 174 -12.06 34.35 -1.50
CA TRP A 174 -12.35 34.48 -2.93
C TRP A 174 -13.27 33.35 -3.40
N LEU A 175 -13.00 32.10 -3.00
CA LEU A 175 -13.82 30.95 -3.34
C LEU A 175 -15.25 31.11 -2.86
N LYS A 176 -15.44 31.58 -1.62
CA LYS A 176 -16.77 31.87 -1.09
C LYS A 176 -17.50 32.91 -1.94
N GLU A 177 -16.83 33.98 -2.35
CA GLU A 177 -17.39 35.00 -3.23
C GLU A 177 -17.81 34.42 -4.59
N GLN A 178 -17.02 33.52 -5.17
CA GLN A 178 -17.37 32.87 -6.45
C GLN A 178 -18.57 31.93 -6.31
N LEU A 179 -18.66 31.19 -5.20
CA LEU A 179 -19.80 30.31 -4.90
C LEU A 179 -21.09 31.11 -4.71
N GLU A 180 -21.03 32.27 -4.05
CA GLU A 180 -22.19 33.17 -3.92
C GLU A 180 -22.64 33.74 -5.27
N ILE A 181 -21.70 34.08 -6.17
CA ILE A 181 -22.02 34.51 -7.54
C ILE A 181 -22.79 33.40 -8.27
N ALA A 182 -22.25 32.18 -8.26
CA ALA A 182 -22.84 31.04 -8.96
C ALA A 182 -24.22 30.65 -8.39
N LYS A 183 -24.35 30.61 -7.05
CA LYS A 183 -25.62 30.33 -6.36
C LYS A 183 -26.68 31.39 -6.64
N LYS A 184 -26.28 32.66 -6.74
CA LYS A 184 -27.18 33.77 -7.05
C LYS A 184 -27.65 33.75 -8.51
N ASP A 185 -26.81 33.28 -9.44
CA ASP A 185 -27.17 33.14 -10.85
C ASP A 185 -28.30 32.11 -11.02
N ASP A 186 -28.13 30.89 -10.50
CA ASP A 186 -29.19 29.88 -10.45
C ASP A 186 -28.95 28.86 -9.32
N PRO A 187 -29.76 28.86 -8.24
CA PRO A 187 -29.57 27.93 -7.14
C PRO A 187 -29.90 26.47 -7.48
N ASN A 188 -30.56 26.21 -8.62
CA ASN A 188 -30.96 24.86 -9.06
C ASN A 188 -29.99 24.23 -10.07
N LYS A 189 -28.94 24.96 -10.49
CA LYS A 189 -27.89 24.42 -11.35
C LYS A 189 -26.70 23.90 -10.53
N PRO A 190 -26.02 22.85 -11.00
CA PRO A 190 -24.77 22.41 -10.40
C PRO A 190 -23.69 23.49 -10.53
N ILE A 191 -22.84 23.55 -9.52
CA ILE A 191 -21.59 24.32 -9.54
C ILE A 191 -20.45 23.31 -9.56
N PHE A 192 -19.66 23.31 -10.62
CA PHE A 192 -18.52 22.40 -10.76
C PHE A 192 -17.27 23.05 -10.16
N LEU A 193 -16.66 22.37 -9.21
CA LEU A 193 -15.42 22.82 -8.58
C LEU A 193 -14.32 21.78 -8.82
N THR A 194 -13.17 22.23 -9.30
CA THR A 194 -11.99 21.39 -9.46
C THR A 194 -10.92 21.83 -8.47
N VAL A 195 -10.38 20.87 -7.72
CA VAL A 195 -9.24 21.05 -6.82
C VAL A 195 -8.38 19.80 -6.87
N HIS A 196 -7.06 19.92 -6.74
CA HIS A 196 -6.20 18.74 -6.85
C HIS A 196 -6.36 17.80 -5.64
N GLN A 197 -6.14 18.28 -4.41
CA GLN A 197 -6.32 17.47 -3.20
C GLN A 197 -7.80 17.21 -2.91
N HIS A 198 -8.12 15.96 -2.54
CA HIS A 198 -9.46 15.59 -2.10
C HIS A 198 -9.93 16.46 -0.93
N ILE A 199 -11.25 16.65 -0.84
CA ILE A 199 -11.84 17.13 0.41
C ILE A 199 -11.75 16.00 1.44
N LYS A 200 -11.12 16.25 2.58
CA LYS A 200 -10.87 15.23 3.60
C LYS A 200 -12.17 14.55 4.08
N ASP A 201 -12.09 13.24 4.28
CA ASP A 201 -13.17 12.36 4.77
C ASP A 201 -14.44 12.38 3.92
N THR A 202 -14.29 12.45 2.58
CA THR A 202 -15.40 12.40 1.62
C THR A 202 -15.30 11.19 0.70
N VAL A 203 -14.27 11.11 -0.14
CA VAL A 203 -14.10 10.04 -1.14
C VAL A 203 -12.99 9.06 -0.77
N TYR A 204 -12.92 7.92 -1.48
CA TYR A 204 -11.88 6.91 -1.29
C TYR A 204 -10.48 7.53 -1.38
N GLY A 205 -9.66 7.30 -0.35
CA GLY A 205 -8.31 7.86 -0.22
C GLY A 205 -8.24 9.26 0.39
N SER A 206 -9.36 9.97 0.56
CA SER A 206 -9.37 11.31 1.16
C SER A 206 -9.08 11.36 2.66
N ASP A 207 -9.14 10.21 3.36
CA ASP A 207 -8.74 10.08 4.75
C ASP A 207 -7.23 10.28 4.94
N ALA A 208 -6.44 9.71 4.02
CA ALA A 208 -4.98 9.82 3.98
C ALA A 208 -4.49 11.02 3.15
N TRP A 209 -5.12 11.28 2.01
CA TRP A 209 -4.65 12.22 0.99
C TRP A 209 -5.51 13.50 0.88
N GLY A 210 -6.54 13.66 1.70
CA GLY A 210 -7.42 14.84 1.65
C GLY A 210 -6.97 16.02 2.52
N ASN A 211 -7.50 17.19 2.19
CA ASN A 211 -7.34 18.44 2.92
C ASN A 211 -8.69 18.94 3.47
N SER A 212 -8.71 19.44 4.72
CA SER A 212 -9.93 19.91 5.39
C SER A 212 -10.26 21.38 5.14
N ALA A 213 -9.36 22.18 4.57
CA ALA A 213 -9.45 23.64 4.51
C ALA A 213 -10.70 24.14 3.75
N LEU A 214 -11.06 23.46 2.65
CA LEU A 214 -12.17 23.90 1.81
C LEU A 214 -13.54 23.52 2.38
N TYR A 215 -13.64 22.48 3.22
CA TYR A 215 -14.94 21.93 3.65
C TYR A 215 -15.86 23.00 4.27
N SER A 216 -15.31 23.86 5.13
CA SER A 216 -16.09 24.90 5.81
C SER A 216 -16.66 25.96 4.86
N VAL A 217 -16.03 26.14 3.70
CA VAL A 217 -16.52 27.04 2.65
C VAL A 217 -17.59 26.34 1.81
N LEU A 218 -17.41 25.07 1.49
CA LEU A 218 -18.27 24.34 0.55
C LEU A 218 -19.61 23.86 1.15
N LYS A 219 -19.66 23.57 2.46
CA LYS A 219 -20.81 22.91 3.13
C LYS A 219 -22.16 23.62 3.02
N ASP A 220 -22.16 24.92 2.69
CA ASP A 220 -23.36 25.76 2.57
C ASP A 220 -23.94 25.78 1.13
N TYR A 221 -23.32 25.05 0.21
CA TYR A 221 -23.66 25.01 -1.22
C TYR A 221 -23.90 23.56 -1.69
N PRO A 222 -25.08 22.98 -1.44
CA PRO A 222 -25.36 21.59 -1.79
C PRO A 222 -25.33 21.28 -3.29
N GLN A 223 -25.43 22.30 -4.15
CA GLN A 223 -25.27 22.17 -5.59
C GLN A 223 -23.81 22.07 -6.06
N VAL A 224 -22.83 22.19 -5.17
CA VAL A 224 -21.42 21.98 -5.52
C VAL A 224 -21.14 20.51 -5.78
N ILE A 225 -20.43 20.26 -6.87
CA ILE A 225 -19.87 18.96 -7.22
C ILE A 225 -18.35 19.16 -7.38
N THR A 226 -17.58 18.60 -6.45
CA THR A 226 -16.12 18.71 -6.47
C THR A 226 -15.50 17.54 -7.22
N PHE A 227 -14.52 17.82 -8.07
CA PHE A 227 -13.63 16.82 -8.67
C PHE A 227 -12.20 16.99 -8.15
N SER A 228 -11.56 15.89 -7.77
CA SER A 228 -10.21 15.90 -7.20
C SER A 228 -9.43 14.62 -7.47
N GLY A 229 -8.11 14.75 -7.65
CA GLY A 229 -7.16 13.67 -7.94
C GLY A 229 -6.28 13.36 -6.73
N HIS A 230 -4.96 13.37 -6.91
CA HIS A 230 -3.92 13.30 -5.86
C HIS A 230 -3.75 11.94 -5.17
N SER A 231 -4.84 11.24 -4.84
CA SER A 231 -4.74 9.93 -4.16
C SER A 231 -4.32 8.80 -5.10
N HIS A 232 -4.58 8.93 -6.41
CA HIS A 232 -4.44 7.86 -7.40
C HIS A 232 -5.35 6.64 -7.16
N TYR A 233 -6.37 6.76 -6.30
CA TYR A 233 -7.23 5.63 -5.95
C TYR A 233 -8.25 5.35 -7.07
N PRO A 234 -8.48 4.08 -7.42
CA PRO A 234 -9.23 3.71 -8.62
C PRO A 234 -10.73 4.00 -8.50
N LEU A 235 -11.37 4.30 -9.64
CA LEU A 235 -12.81 4.56 -9.76
C LEU A 235 -13.67 3.30 -9.61
N ASN A 236 -13.04 2.13 -9.54
CA ASN A 236 -13.70 0.86 -9.31
C ASN A 236 -14.45 0.84 -7.97
N ASP A 237 -14.00 1.58 -6.96
CA ASP A 237 -14.64 1.58 -5.65
C ASP A 237 -15.79 2.61 -5.55
N GLU A 238 -16.96 2.19 -5.06
CA GLU A 238 -18.14 3.07 -4.91
C GLU A 238 -17.97 4.16 -3.83
N ARG A 239 -16.89 4.09 -3.04
CA ARG A 239 -16.45 5.17 -2.15
C ARG A 239 -15.82 6.35 -2.90
N SER A 240 -15.54 6.23 -4.20
CA SER A 240 -14.98 7.32 -5.02
C SER A 240 -15.99 8.43 -5.36
N ILE A 241 -17.24 8.29 -4.93
CA ILE A 241 -18.24 9.36 -4.86
C ILE A 241 -18.82 9.45 -3.44
N HIS A 242 -19.10 10.65 -2.97
CA HIS A 242 -19.70 10.89 -1.66
C HIS A 242 -20.62 12.09 -1.65
N GLN A 243 -21.70 11.98 -0.89
CA GLN A 243 -22.62 13.07 -0.63
C GLN A 243 -22.86 13.25 0.86
N LYS A 244 -22.62 14.46 1.34
CA LYS A 244 -22.95 14.88 2.71
C LYS A 244 -23.57 16.27 2.72
N ASP A 245 -22.75 17.30 2.61
CA ASP A 245 -23.20 18.68 2.50
C ASP A 245 -23.21 19.18 1.05
N PHE A 246 -22.45 18.52 0.19
CA PHE A 246 -22.30 18.70 -1.26
C PHE A 246 -21.83 17.35 -1.83
N THR A 247 -21.60 17.26 -3.13
CA THR A 247 -21.08 16.03 -3.76
C THR A 247 -19.57 16.14 -3.98
N SER A 248 -18.84 15.09 -3.61
CA SER A 248 -17.40 14.94 -3.90
C SER A 248 -17.15 13.71 -4.75
N ILE A 249 -16.27 13.85 -5.74
CA ILE A 249 -15.89 12.80 -6.68
C ILE A 249 -14.37 12.76 -6.81
N GLY A 250 -13.80 11.57 -6.63
CA GLY A 250 -12.41 11.28 -6.95
C GLY A 250 -12.25 10.99 -8.45
N THR A 251 -11.13 11.38 -9.05
CA THR A 251 -10.87 11.25 -10.50
C THR A 251 -9.93 10.09 -10.86
N ALA A 252 -9.36 9.40 -9.86
CA ALA A 252 -8.27 8.44 -9.98
C ALA A 252 -6.97 9.05 -10.52
N SER A 253 -6.34 8.44 -11.53
CA SER A 253 -5.07 8.86 -12.11
C SER A 253 -4.93 8.35 -13.54
N LEU A 254 -4.22 9.09 -14.39
CA LEU A 254 -3.76 8.56 -15.66
C LEU A 254 -2.42 7.81 -15.53
N SER A 255 -1.62 8.08 -14.50
CA SER A 255 -0.24 7.60 -14.40
C SER A 255 -0.09 6.23 -13.75
N TYR A 256 -0.62 6.02 -12.55
CA TYR A 256 -0.53 4.73 -11.83
C TYR A 256 -1.56 4.66 -10.71
N ILE A 257 -1.83 3.46 -10.22
CA ILE A 257 -2.72 3.21 -9.06
C ILE A 257 -1.93 3.35 -7.76
N GLU A 258 -2.54 4.01 -6.79
CA GLU A 258 -2.24 3.78 -5.38
C GLU A 258 -3.49 3.29 -4.64
N LEU A 259 -3.29 2.68 -3.47
CA LEU A 259 -4.31 2.08 -2.60
C LEU A 259 -3.95 2.33 -1.14
N GLU A 260 -4.87 2.03 -0.22
CA GLU A 260 -4.58 2.22 1.20
C GLU A 260 -3.59 1.19 1.75
N GLY A 261 -2.83 1.59 2.77
CA GLY A 261 -1.85 0.72 3.42
C GLY A 261 -2.47 -0.46 4.17
N GLY A 262 -1.61 -1.35 4.66
CA GLY A 262 -1.98 -2.44 5.56
C GLY A 262 -2.36 -3.77 4.89
N LYS A 263 -2.26 -3.87 3.57
CA LYS A 263 -2.40 -5.14 2.82
C LYS A 263 -1.03 -5.59 2.32
N ILE A 264 -0.84 -6.90 2.19
CA ILE A 264 0.47 -7.49 1.87
C ILE A 264 1.02 -7.11 0.49
N GLN A 265 0.17 -6.65 -0.44
CA GLN A 265 0.61 -6.15 -1.74
C GLN A 265 1.22 -4.74 -1.70
N GLY A 266 1.08 -3.99 -0.60
CA GLY A 266 1.51 -2.59 -0.49
C GLY A 266 0.52 -1.58 -1.09
N SER A 267 0.79 -0.28 -0.92
CA SER A 267 -0.07 0.80 -1.46
C SER A 267 0.08 0.95 -2.97
N VAL A 268 1.29 0.74 -3.52
CA VAL A 268 1.54 0.70 -4.97
C VAL A 268 1.83 -0.74 -5.36
N PRO A 269 0.80 -1.53 -5.70
CA PRO A 269 0.97 -2.95 -5.99
C PRO A 269 1.74 -3.20 -7.29
N ASN A 270 2.25 -4.41 -7.46
CA ASN A 270 2.81 -4.85 -8.74
C ASN A 270 1.80 -4.61 -9.86
N GLY A 271 2.24 -4.11 -11.01
CA GLY A 271 1.33 -3.79 -12.12
C GLY A 271 0.53 -2.50 -11.95
N ALA A 272 0.74 -1.70 -10.89
CA ALA A 272 0.05 -0.40 -10.68
C ALA A 272 0.17 0.58 -11.87
N ARG A 273 1.18 0.42 -12.73
CA ARG A 273 1.36 1.20 -13.95
C ARG A 273 0.54 0.70 -15.15
N ASN A 274 -0.15 -0.43 -15.07
CA ASN A 274 -1.09 -0.91 -16.09
C ASN A 274 -2.49 -0.36 -15.79
N PHE A 275 -2.59 0.96 -15.83
CA PHE A 275 -3.75 1.70 -15.34
C PHE A 275 -3.85 3.07 -15.99
N SER A 276 -5.07 3.51 -16.27
CA SER A 276 -5.38 4.88 -16.66
C SER A 276 -6.89 5.07 -16.59
N GLN A 277 -7.38 5.94 -15.71
CA GLN A 277 -8.82 6.14 -15.51
C GLN A 277 -9.22 7.62 -15.46
N GLY A 278 -10.49 7.89 -15.71
CA GLY A 278 -11.07 9.23 -15.60
C GLY A 278 -12.58 9.24 -15.81
N LEU A 279 -13.14 10.43 -16.00
CA LEU A 279 -14.58 10.65 -16.01
C LEU A 279 -15.05 11.32 -17.30
N MET A 280 -16.23 10.91 -17.76
CA MET A 280 -17.08 11.65 -18.70
C MET A 280 -18.31 12.15 -17.97
N VAL A 281 -18.60 13.44 -18.08
CA VAL A 281 -19.68 14.10 -17.35
C VAL A 281 -20.63 14.77 -18.33
N GLU A 282 -21.92 14.55 -18.13
CA GLU A 282 -23.00 15.14 -18.90
C GLU A 282 -24.03 15.77 -17.96
N VAL A 283 -24.58 16.92 -18.36
CA VAL A 283 -25.74 17.52 -17.69
C VAL A 283 -26.93 17.49 -18.62
N ASP A 284 -28.01 16.87 -18.14
CA ASP A 284 -29.23 16.68 -18.93
C ASP A 284 -30.17 17.92 -18.93
N GLY A 285 -31.32 17.78 -19.59
CA GLY A 285 -32.37 18.78 -19.67
C GLY A 285 -32.89 19.28 -18.32
N ASP A 286 -32.80 18.47 -17.27
CA ASP A 286 -33.32 18.72 -15.93
C ASP A 286 -32.22 19.14 -14.94
N ASN A 287 -31.00 19.37 -15.43
CA ASN A 287 -29.80 19.66 -14.64
C ASN A 287 -29.33 18.50 -13.74
N ASN A 288 -29.73 17.26 -14.01
CA ASN A 288 -29.08 16.11 -13.38
C ASN A 288 -27.67 15.96 -13.97
N VAL A 289 -26.72 15.57 -13.12
CA VAL A 289 -25.34 15.34 -13.53
C VAL A 289 -25.11 13.84 -13.63
N ILE A 290 -24.79 13.38 -14.83
CA ILE A 290 -24.53 11.98 -15.16
C ILE A 290 -23.01 11.84 -15.30
N VAL A 291 -22.42 11.00 -14.46
CA VAL A 291 -20.97 10.76 -14.41
C VAL A 291 -20.69 9.33 -14.80
N GLU A 292 -20.01 9.18 -15.92
CA GLU A 292 -19.52 7.92 -16.44
C GLU A 292 -18.04 7.76 -16.14
N ARG A 293 -17.67 6.57 -15.65
CA ARG A 293 -16.30 6.24 -15.28
C ARG A 293 -15.65 5.44 -16.41
N ILE A 294 -14.47 5.85 -16.82
CA ILE A 294 -13.77 5.28 -17.98
C ILE A 294 -12.43 4.69 -17.54
N ASP A 295 -12.16 3.46 -17.97
CA ASP A 295 -10.85 2.84 -17.99
C ASP A 295 -10.24 3.03 -19.38
N PHE A 296 -9.33 4.00 -19.50
CA PHE A 296 -8.60 4.28 -20.74
C PHE A 296 -7.54 3.21 -21.02
N HIS A 297 -7.08 2.47 -20.01
CA HIS A 297 -6.11 1.39 -20.24
C HIS A 297 -6.77 0.24 -21.01
N ASN A 298 -7.96 -0.17 -20.58
CA ASN A 298 -8.69 -1.31 -21.15
C ASN A 298 -9.78 -0.93 -22.18
N ASP A 299 -9.97 0.37 -22.43
CA ASP A 299 -11.03 0.91 -23.32
C ASP A 299 -12.44 0.48 -22.89
N LYS A 300 -12.73 0.59 -21.59
CA LYS A 300 -14.00 0.11 -20.99
C LYS A 300 -14.66 1.14 -20.10
N HIS A 301 -15.97 0.99 -19.96
CA HIS A 301 -16.76 1.67 -18.94
C HIS A 301 -16.64 0.92 -17.61
N ILE A 302 -16.51 1.66 -16.51
CA ILE A 302 -16.44 1.10 -15.17
C ILE A 302 -17.82 1.21 -14.54
N LYS A 303 -18.51 0.07 -14.41
CA LYS A 303 -19.79 -0.07 -13.72
C LYS A 303 -20.88 0.88 -14.27
N ASP A 304 -21.97 1.01 -13.52
CA ASP A 304 -23.07 1.91 -13.87
C ASP A 304 -22.68 3.39 -13.70
N LYS A 305 -23.41 4.27 -14.37
CA LYS A 305 -23.20 5.72 -14.25
C LYS A 305 -23.66 6.21 -12.88
N TRP A 306 -22.93 7.16 -12.29
CA TRP A 306 -23.46 7.91 -11.16
C TRP A 306 -24.38 9.02 -11.66
N ILE A 307 -25.55 9.16 -11.05
CA ILE A 307 -26.52 10.20 -11.35
C ILE A 307 -26.73 11.05 -10.11
N ILE A 308 -26.40 12.34 -10.20
CA ILE A 308 -26.60 13.35 -9.15
C ILE A 308 -27.81 14.18 -9.55
N LYS A 309 -28.90 14.05 -8.80
CA LYS A 309 -30.20 14.60 -9.18
C LYS A 309 -30.36 16.05 -8.76
N SER A 310 -30.95 16.86 -9.64
CA SER A 310 -31.48 18.19 -9.32
C SER A 310 -32.96 18.07 -8.86
N PRO A 311 -33.46 18.94 -7.94
CA PRO A 311 -32.73 19.96 -7.19
C PRO A 311 -31.74 19.34 -6.19
N PHE A 312 -30.61 20.01 -5.98
CA PHE A 312 -29.53 19.58 -5.07
C PHE A 312 -29.90 19.77 -3.60
N ASP A 313 -30.82 18.94 -3.14
CA ASP A 313 -31.34 18.89 -1.78
C ASP A 313 -30.64 17.77 -0.99
N LYS A 314 -30.03 18.12 0.15
CA LYS A 314 -29.33 17.18 1.03
C LYS A 314 -30.22 16.00 1.47
N SER A 315 -31.53 16.22 1.60
CA SER A 315 -32.48 15.16 1.97
C SER A 315 -32.68 14.09 0.88
N LYS A 316 -32.26 14.37 -0.35
CA LYS A 316 -32.38 13.49 -1.52
C LYS A 316 -31.04 12.90 -1.96
N PHE A 317 -29.95 13.15 -1.23
CA PHE A 317 -28.64 12.60 -1.55
C PHE A 317 -28.65 11.07 -1.45
N GLU A 318 -28.13 10.43 -2.50
CA GLU A 318 -28.09 8.97 -2.65
C GLU A 318 -26.73 8.40 -2.27
N TYR A 319 -25.64 9.13 -2.51
CA TYR A 319 -24.27 8.66 -2.28
C TYR A 319 -23.76 8.92 -0.85
N THR A 320 -24.64 8.78 0.14
CA THR A 320 -24.35 9.09 1.55
C THR A 320 -23.69 7.92 2.28
N ASP A 321 -23.22 8.17 3.51
CA ASP A 321 -22.71 7.13 4.42
C ASP A 321 -23.74 6.02 4.71
N ALA A 322 -25.04 6.29 4.52
CA ALA A 322 -26.09 5.30 4.72
C ALA A 322 -25.95 4.11 3.74
N ARG A 323 -25.29 4.29 2.59
CA ARG A 323 -25.02 3.21 1.62
C ARG A 323 -24.34 2.01 2.28
N LYS A 324 -23.46 2.22 3.26
CA LYS A 324 -22.78 1.13 3.98
C LYS A 324 -23.77 0.16 4.64
N ASN A 325 -24.92 0.65 5.10
CA ASN A 325 -25.93 -0.19 5.74
C ASN A 325 -26.69 -1.04 4.73
N LEU A 326 -26.81 -0.57 3.48
CA LEU A 326 -27.55 -1.22 2.39
C LEU A 326 -26.77 -2.32 1.67
N ARG A 327 -25.44 -2.37 1.83
CA ARG A 327 -24.57 -3.35 1.17
C ARG A 327 -24.91 -4.80 1.51
N SER A 328 -24.84 -5.70 0.54
CA SER A 328 -24.80 -7.14 0.84
C SER A 328 -23.44 -7.55 1.46
N LYS A 329 -23.36 -8.76 2.01
CA LYS A 329 -22.06 -9.35 2.43
C LYS A 329 -21.45 -10.09 1.23
N PRO A 330 -20.13 -10.09 1.05
CA PRO A 330 -19.50 -10.94 0.04
C PRO A 330 -19.70 -12.42 0.38
N TYR A 331 -19.67 -13.29 -0.62
CA TYR A 331 -19.86 -14.73 -0.43
C TYR A 331 -18.95 -15.54 -1.36
N PHE A 332 -18.58 -16.76 -0.94
CA PHE A 332 -17.90 -17.72 -1.78
C PHE A 332 -18.94 -18.63 -2.46
N ASP A 333 -18.72 -19.01 -3.72
CA ASP A 333 -19.54 -20.03 -4.37
C ASP A 333 -19.46 -21.35 -3.60
N SER A 334 -20.52 -22.17 -3.67
CA SER A 334 -20.58 -23.46 -2.95
C SER A 334 -19.46 -24.45 -3.33
N ASN A 335 -18.86 -24.30 -4.51
CA ASN A 335 -17.74 -25.10 -5.01
C ASN A 335 -16.37 -24.40 -4.87
N ALA A 336 -16.33 -23.18 -4.34
CA ALA A 336 -15.09 -22.46 -4.08
C ALA A 336 -14.22 -23.26 -3.10
N LYS A 337 -12.91 -23.29 -3.37
CA LYS A 337 -11.95 -24.05 -2.58
C LYS A 337 -10.68 -23.26 -2.35
N VAL A 338 -10.02 -23.58 -1.23
CA VAL A 338 -8.64 -23.21 -0.98
C VAL A 338 -7.79 -24.48 -1.10
N GLN A 339 -6.75 -24.38 -1.92
CA GLN A 339 -5.71 -25.37 -2.06
C GLN A 339 -4.53 -24.96 -1.18
N VAL A 340 -4.05 -25.89 -0.36
CA VAL A 340 -2.80 -25.76 0.39
C VAL A 340 -1.74 -26.60 -0.32
N SER A 341 -0.59 -26.00 -0.61
CA SER A 341 0.56 -26.65 -1.25
C SER A 341 1.86 -26.21 -0.59
N ASP A 342 2.98 -26.76 -1.07
CA ASP A 342 4.33 -26.40 -0.62
C ASP A 342 4.48 -26.41 0.91
N ILE A 343 3.95 -27.46 1.55
CA ILE A 343 3.91 -27.56 3.00
C ILE A 343 5.31 -27.87 3.56
N GLN A 344 5.88 -26.87 4.22
CA GLN A 344 7.15 -26.94 4.93
C GLN A 344 6.91 -26.98 6.45
N PRO A 345 7.97 -27.13 7.27
CA PRO A 345 7.82 -27.10 8.73
C PRO A 345 7.23 -25.79 9.25
N ASP A 346 7.50 -24.66 8.61
CA ASP A 346 7.14 -23.34 9.11
C ASP A 346 6.39 -22.46 8.10
N SER A 347 6.08 -23.02 6.94
CA SER A 347 5.45 -22.28 5.86
C SER A 347 4.59 -23.16 4.96
N ILE A 348 3.67 -22.51 4.27
CA ILE A 348 2.84 -23.12 3.23
C ILE A 348 2.61 -22.11 2.10
N LYS A 349 2.08 -22.59 0.98
CA LYS A 349 1.43 -21.77 -0.03
C LYS A 349 -0.07 -22.06 -0.03
N ILE A 350 -0.87 -21.00 -0.12
CA ILE A 350 -2.31 -21.09 -0.37
C ILE A 350 -2.64 -20.57 -1.77
N THR A 351 -3.62 -21.19 -2.42
CA THR A 351 -4.28 -20.69 -3.63
C THR A 351 -5.78 -20.86 -3.46
N PHE A 352 -6.59 -19.83 -3.67
CA PHE A 352 -8.03 -19.92 -3.42
C PHE A 352 -8.87 -19.19 -4.47
N ASP A 353 -10.08 -19.70 -4.69
CA ASP A 353 -11.09 -19.06 -5.53
C ASP A 353 -11.59 -17.78 -4.85
N GLN A 354 -11.67 -16.69 -5.62
CA GLN A 354 -12.14 -15.41 -5.09
C GLN A 354 -13.64 -15.44 -4.74
N ALA A 355 -14.02 -14.70 -3.71
CA ALA A 355 -15.41 -14.46 -3.37
C ALA A 355 -16.09 -13.54 -4.40
N LYS A 356 -17.41 -13.47 -4.34
CA LYS A 356 -18.25 -12.60 -5.14
C LYS A 356 -18.96 -11.58 -4.27
N HIS A 357 -19.28 -10.44 -4.87
CA HIS A 357 -20.11 -9.38 -4.32
C HIS A 357 -20.82 -8.69 -5.49
N GLU A 358 -21.99 -8.09 -5.26
CA GLU A 358 -22.76 -7.38 -6.31
C GLU A 358 -22.03 -6.16 -6.91
N ASP A 359 -20.95 -5.73 -6.27
CA ASP A 359 -20.19 -4.53 -6.60
C ASP A 359 -18.69 -4.84 -6.76
N LEU A 360 -17.99 -5.07 -5.65
CA LEU A 360 -16.66 -5.70 -5.67
C LEU A 360 -16.34 -6.35 -4.32
N VAL A 361 -15.52 -7.40 -4.33
CA VAL A 361 -14.79 -7.85 -3.15
C VAL A 361 -13.52 -7.01 -3.09
N HIS A 362 -13.26 -6.38 -1.96
CA HIS A 362 -12.18 -5.39 -1.81
C HIS A 362 -10.89 -6.04 -1.31
N SER A 363 -11.02 -6.90 -0.29
CA SER A 363 -9.88 -7.53 0.36
C SER A 363 -10.26 -8.84 1.04
N TYR A 364 -9.25 -9.58 1.48
CA TYR A 364 -9.40 -10.78 2.28
C TYR A 364 -8.62 -10.66 3.57
N LYS A 365 -9.20 -11.18 4.65
CA LYS A 365 -8.50 -11.49 5.91
C LYS A 365 -8.16 -12.97 5.91
N VAL A 366 -6.88 -13.30 5.98
CA VAL A 366 -6.37 -14.67 5.97
C VAL A 366 -5.77 -14.97 7.33
N GLN A 367 -6.23 -16.06 7.96
CA GLN A 367 -5.80 -16.50 9.28
C GLN A 367 -5.33 -17.96 9.24
N ALA A 368 -4.21 -18.25 9.90
CA ALA A 368 -3.78 -19.62 10.22
C ALA A 368 -3.99 -19.88 11.72
N ILE A 369 -4.96 -20.74 12.04
CA ILE A 369 -5.39 -21.02 13.41
C ILE A 369 -4.86 -22.39 13.83
N ASN A 370 -4.05 -22.42 14.88
CA ASN A 370 -3.52 -23.65 15.45
C ASN A 370 -4.66 -24.44 16.11
N LYS A 371 -4.92 -25.67 15.63
CA LYS A 371 -6.10 -26.45 16.04
C LYS A 371 -6.06 -26.91 17.49
N ILE A 372 -4.86 -27.10 18.04
CA ILE A 372 -4.68 -27.57 19.42
C ILE A 372 -4.90 -26.41 20.39
N THR A 373 -4.30 -25.25 20.11
CA THR A 373 -4.33 -24.10 21.03
C THR A 373 -5.50 -23.14 20.79
N GLY A 374 -6.12 -23.21 19.61
CA GLY A 374 -7.14 -22.25 19.16
C GLY A 374 -6.59 -20.85 18.84
N LYS A 375 -5.26 -20.65 18.89
CA LYS A 375 -4.63 -19.35 18.66
C LYS A 375 -4.41 -19.09 17.17
N ILE A 376 -4.56 -17.84 16.77
CA ILE A 376 -4.16 -17.34 15.45
C ILE A 376 -2.64 -17.16 15.48
N ASP A 377 -1.90 -18.05 14.82
CA ASP A 377 -0.44 -17.96 14.74
C ASP A 377 -0.01 -17.00 13.60
N LYS A 378 -0.87 -16.79 12.60
CA LYS A 378 -0.64 -15.81 11.52
C LYS A 378 -1.95 -15.17 11.08
N GLU A 379 -1.93 -13.86 10.86
CA GLU A 379 -3.01 -13.08 10.26
C GLU A 379 -2.42 -12.03 9.31
N PHE A 380 -3.07 -11.82 8.17
CA PHE A 380 -2.79 -10.68 7.29
C PHE A 380 -4.01 -10.30 6.45
N LEU A 381 -4.00 -9.07 5.94
CA LEU A 381 -4.94 -8.60 4.93
C LEU A 381 -4.27 -8.63 3.54
N ALA A 382 -5.05 -8.96 2.52
CA ALA A 382 -4.63 -8.89 1.13
C ALA A 382 -5.71 -8.23 0.29
N PHE A 383 -5.34 -7.41 -0.69
CA PHE A 383 -6.29 -6.94 -1.69
C PHE A 383 -6.83 -8.12 -2.49
N SER A 384 -8.07 -8.00 -2.97
CA SER A 384 -8.63 -8.90 -3.97
C SER A 384 -8.04 -8.71 -5.37
N GLU A 385 -7.20 -7.68 -5.51
CA GLU A 385 -6.71 -7.18 -6.78
C GLU A 385 -7.84 -6.72 -7.72
N PHE A 386 -8.92 -6.18 -7.13
CA PHE A 386 -10.10 -5.62 -7.83
C PHE A 386 -9.78 -4.54 -8.87
N TYR A 387 -8.57 -4.01 -8.83
CA TYR A 387 -8.06 -2.96 -9.71
C TYR A 387 -7.45 -3.51 -11.02
N PHE A 388 -7.33 -4.84 -11.18
CA PHE A 388 -7.03 -5.45 -12.46
C PHE A 388 -8.29 -5.78 -13.25
N ASP A 389 -8.16 -5.78 -14.57
CA ASP A 389 -9.22 -6.21 -15.49
C ASP A 389 -8.65 -7.21 -16.53
N PRO A 390 -9.21 -8.43 -16.62
CA PRO A 390 -10.17 -9.00 -15.68
C PRO A 390 -9.53 -9.19 -14.29
N VAL A 391 -10.35 -9.06 -13.23
CA VAL A 391 -9.93 -9.45 -11.87
C VAL A 391 -9.58 -10.94 -11.88
N LEU A 392 -8.48 -11.32 -11.23
CA LEU A 392 -8.00 -12.69 -11.20
C LEU A 392 -9.05 -13.63 -10.60
N GLU A 393 -9.28 -14.79 -11.21
CA GLU A 393 -10.22 -15.79 -10.65
C GLU A 393 -9.74 -16.39 -9.32
N LYS A 394 -8.43 -16.42 -9.12
CA LYS A 394 -7.77 -17.00 -7.94
C LYS A 394 -6.65 -16.10 -7.43
N LEU A 395 -6.45 -16.13 -6.12
CA LEU A 395 -5.32 -15.50 -5.45
C LEU A 395 -4.40 -16.55 -4.84
N SER A 396 -3.12 -16.22 -4.75
CA SER A 396 -2.14 -17.10 -4.13
C SER A 396 -1.16 -16.33 -3.26
N PHE A 397 -0.97 -16.83 -2.04
CA PHE A 397 -0.08 -16.23 -1.05
C PHE A 397 0.75 -17.30 -0.35
N ASN A 398 1.99 -16.96 -0.04
CA ASN A 398 2.82 -17.76 0.84
C ASN A 398 2.59 -17.30 2.29
N ILE A 399 2.48 -18.26 3.21
CA ILE A 399 2.28 -18.02 4.64
C ILE A 399 3.50 -18.59 5.35
N SER A 400 4.23 -17.73 6.06
CA SER A 400 5.44 -18.08 6.84
C SER A 400 5.22 -17.92 8.34
N SER A 401 6.22 -18.32 9.12
CA SER A 401 6.25 -18.24 10.60
C SER A 401 5.21 -19.12 11.29
N LEU A 402 4.89 -20.28 10.69
CA LEU A 402 4.09 -21.34 11.31
C LEU A 402 4.97 -22.25 12.18
N LYS A 403 4.36 -23.06 13.04
CA LYS A 403 5.07 -24.05 13.85
C LYS A 403 5.13 -25.38 13.13
N ALA A 404 6.26 -26.09 13.25
CA ALA A 404 6.44 -27.44 12.72
C ALA A 404 5.52 -28.48 13.35
N ASP A 405 5.25 -29.56 12.60
CA ASP A 405 4.41 -30.71 13.00
C ASP A 405 3.07 -30.31 13.65
N THR A 406 2.47 -29.23 13.18
CA THR A 406 1.31 -28.60 13.81
C THR A 406 0.12 -28.61 12.87
N ASP A 407 -1.04 -29.04 13.38
CA ASP A 407 -2.30 -29.01 12.68
C ASP A 407 -2.92 -27.60 12.72
N TYR A 408 -3.29 -27.09 11.55
CA TYR A 408 -3.83 -25.74 11.35
C TYR A 408 -5.13 -25.75 10.56
N ASP A 409 -6.01 -24.79 10.85
CA ASP A 409 -7.09 -24.37 9.97
C ASP A 409 -6.72 -23.04 9.31
N ILE A 410 -6.69 -23.00 7.97
CA ILE A 410 -6.73 -21.74 7.21
C ILE A 410 -8.16 -21.26 7.13
N VAL A 411 -8.39 -20.00 7.48
CA VAL A 411 -9.66 -19.30 7.37
C VAL A 411 -9.47 -18.05 6.52
N ILE A 412 -10.22 -17.96 5.42
CA ILE A 412 -10.19 -16.83 4.48
C ILE A 412 -11.55 -16.16 4.50
N THR A 413 -11.58 -14.93 5.00
CA THR A 413 -12.79 -14.11 5.09
C THR A 413 -12.74 -13.01 4.03
N ALA A 414 -13.73 -12.95 3.15
CA ALA A 414 -13.83 -11.89 2.15
C ALA A 414 -14.42 -10.61 2.78
N ILE A 415 -13.96 -9.46 2.32
CA ILE A 415 -14.35 -8.13 2.81
C ILE A 415 -14.68 -7.26 1.61
N GLU A 416 -15.86 -6.64 1.58
CA GLU A 416 -16.24 -5.66 0.55
C GLU A 416 -15.84 -4.22 0.95
N SER A 417 -15.96 -3.27 0.02
CA SER A 417 -15.45 -1.90 0.16
C SER A 417 -15.89 -1.13 1.41
N PHE A 418 -17.09 -1.40 1.95
CA PHE A 418 -17.60 -0.76 3.16
C PHE A 418 -17.30 -1.57 4.44
N GLY A 419 -16.52 -2.63 4.34
CA GLY A 419 -16.01 -3.41 5.47
C GLY A 419 -16.91 -4.57 5.92
N LYS A 420 -17.98 -4.91 5.18
CA LYS A 420 -18.77 -6.11 5.50
C LYS A 420 -17.99 -7.37 5.17
N GLU A 421 -17.94 -8.27 6.14
CA GLU A 421 -17.26 -9.56 6.02
C GLU A 421 -18.22 -10.65 5.52
N SER A 422 -17.69 -11.62 4.78
CA SER A 422 -18.42 -12.84 4.39
C SER A 422 -18.87 -13.62 5.60
N GLU A 423 -20.13 -14.07 5.60
CA GLU A 423 -20.68 -14.83 6.73
C GLU A 423 -20.09 -16.23 6.85
N ILE A 424 -19.84 -16.88 5.71
CA ILE A 424 -19.19 -18.18 5.64
C ILE A 424 -17.82 -17.97 5.00
N PRO A 425 -16.73 -18.07 5.78
CA PRO A 425 -15.38 -17.98 5.23
C PRO A 425 -15.00 -19.29 4.51
N LEU A 426 -14.06 -19.18 3.58
CA LEU A 426 -13.45 -20.33 2.94
C LEU A 426 -12.41 -20.96 3.87
N LYS A 427 -12.39 -22.29 3.97
CA LYS A 427 -11.53 -23.00 4.93
C LYS A 427 -10.81 -24.20 4.32
N ALA A 428 -9.61 -24.48 4.82
CA ALA A 428 -8.94 -25.77 4.68
C ALA A 428 -8.17 -26.12 5.95
N THR A 429 -8.01 -27.42 6.19
CA THR A 429 -7.12 -27.94 7.22
C THR A 429 -5.84 -28.46 6.56
N PHE A 430 -4.71 -28.24 7.20
CA PHE A 430 -3.43 -28.82 6.81
C PHE A 430 -2.59 -29.08 8.06
N LYS A 431 -1.52 -29.86 7.90
CA LYS A 431 -0.52 -30.06 8.93
C LYS A 431 0.83 -29.63 8.38
N THR A 432 1.55 -28.75 9.07
CA THR A 432 2.93 -28.42 8.70
C THR A 432 3.81 -29.67 8.80
N SER A 433 4.85 -29.70 7.99
CA SER A 433 5.80 -30.81 7.99
C SER A 433 6.58 -30.86 9.31
N ARG A 434 7.18 -32.00 9.64
CA ARG A 434 8.13 -32.08 10.76
C ARG A 434 9.41 -31.37 10.39
N ASP A 435 9.98 -30.68 11.36
CA ASP A 435 11.36 -30.22 11.28
C ASP A 435 12.26 -31.42 11.65
N ILE A 436 12.86 -32.06 10.64
CA ILE A 436 13.73 -33.22 10.82
C ILE A 436 15.17 -32.71 10.84
N ILE A 437 15.74 -32.51 12.02
CA ILE A 437 17.14 -32.12 12.16
C ILE A 437 18.01 -33.32 11.77
N ASP A 438 18.80 -33.16 10.70
CA ASP A 438 19.85 -34.12 10.35
C ASP A 438 21.08 -33.84 11.22
N ASP A 439 21.29 -34.69 12.24
CA ASP A 439 22.42 -34.61 13.17
C ASP A 439 23.80 -34.84 12.48
N ASN A 440 23.83 -35.14 11.18
CA ASN A 440 25.06 -35.36 10.41
C ASN A 440 25.51 -34.13 9.59
N VAL A 441 24.85 -32.98 9.72
CA VAL A 441 25.23 -31.77 8.98
C VAL A 441 26.57 -31.24 9.51
N GLU A 442 27.56 -31.08 8.62
CA GLU A 442 28.85 -30.51 9.00
C GLU A 442 28.70 -29.04 9.38
N LYS A 443 29.31 -28.63 10.50
CA LYS A 443 29.31 -27.23 10.96
C LYS A 443 29.77 -26.27 9.84
N PRO A 444 28.93 -25.33 9.39
CA PRO A 444 29.29 -24.41 8.32
C PRO A 444 30.47 -23.51 8.69
N LYS A 445 31.35 -23.25 7.73
CA LYS A 445 32.47 -22.31 7.85
C LYS A 445 32.18 -21.04 7.06
N ALA A 446 32.40 -19.88 7.67
CA ALA A 446 32.19 -18.60 7.01
C ALA A 446 33.26 -18.38 5.93
N ASP A 447 32.82 -18.08 4.70
CA ASP A 447 33.67 -17.97 3.52
C ASP A 447 33.82 -16.53 2.99
N VAL A 448 33.11 -15.57 3.62
CA VAL A 448 33.18 -14.15 3.29
C VAL A 448 34.00 -13.40 4.34
N PHE A 449 33.63 -13.48 5.63
CA PHE A 449 34.47 -13.04 6.75
C PHE A 449 34.12 -13.80 8.04
N ASP A 450 35.09 -13.95 8.94
CA ASP A 450 34.95 -14.63 10.23
C ASP A 450 35.79 -13.94 11.32
N PHE A 451 35.14 -13.14 12.18
CA PHE A 451 35.76 -12.53 13.35
C PHE A 451 35.21 -13.15 14.62
N ASP A 452 36.03 -13.91 15.36
CA ASP A 452 35.65 -14.58 16.61
C ASP A 452 36.29 -13.99 17.88
N PHE A 453 37.27 -13.11 17.70
CA PHE A 453 38.05 -12.41 18.71
C PHE A 453 38.80 -13.29 19.72
N LEU A 454 38.86 -14.61 19.55
CA LEU A 454 39.35 -15.56 20.57
C LEU A 454 40.80 -15.29 21.00
N ASP A 455 41.64 -14.84 20.08
CA ASP A 455 43.05 -14.53 20.31
C ASP A 455 43.30 -13.11 20.86
N GLY A 456 42.24 -12.37 21.17
CA GLY A 456 42.31 -10.99 21.63
C GLY A 456 42.57 -9.98 20.51
N LYS A 457 42.49 -10.38 19.23
CA LYS A 457 42.75 -9.52 18.08
C LYS A 457 41.55 -9.45 17.14
N VAL A 458 41.59 -8.45 16.26
CA VAL A 458 40.64 -8.31 15.16
C VAL A 458 41.24 -8.99 13.92
N THR A 459 41.09 -10.31 13.84
CA THR A 459 41.63 -11.14 12.76
C THR A 459 40.49 -11.84 12.02
N ASP A 460 40.50 -11.78 10.70
CA ASP A 460 39.58 -12.56 9.86
C ASP A 460 40.13 -13.98 9.66
N ALA A 461 39.42 -14.98 10.19
CA ALA A 461 39.76 -16.40 10.06
C ALA A 461 39.21 -17.04 8.78
N SER A 462 38.44 -16.30 7.98
CA SER A 462 37.89 -16.80 6.71
C SER A 462 38.97 -16.90 5.62
N PRO A 463 38.70 -17.62 4.51
CA PRO A 463 39.57 -17.63 3.35
C PRO A 463 39.80 -16.25 2.70
N SER A 464 38.94 -15.25 2.99
CA SER A 464 39.09 -13.89 2.46
C SER A 464 40.23 -13.12 3.13
N ASN A 465 40.59 -13.48 4.38
CA ASN A 465 41.69 -12.88 5.14
C ASN A 465 41.68 -11.34 5.12
N ILE A 466 40.51 -10.76 5.38
CA ILE A 466 40.26 -9.32 5.33
C ILE A 466 41.04 -8.61 6.43
N LYS A 467 41.79 -7.57 6.05
CA LYS A 467 42.42 -6.65 7.00
C LYS A 467 41.41 -5.61 7.47
N ALA A 468 40.78 -5.89 8.61
CA ALA A 468 39.88 -4.93 9.26
C ALA A 468 40.65 -3.76 9.90
N GLU A 469 40.02 -2.60 9.96
CA GLU A 469 40.55 -1.39 10.60
C GLU A 469 39.71 -1.07 11.83
N THR A 470 40.36 -0.93 12.99
CA THR A 470 39.68 -0.48 14.21
C THR A 470 39.66 1.04 14.26
N MET A 471 38.47 1.63 14.39
CA MET A 471 38.31 3.07 14.63
C MET A 471 38.18 3.37 16.12
N GLY A 472 38.88 4.42 16.55
CA GLY A 472 38.88 4.88 17.94
C GLY A 472 39.39 3.81 18.90
N ASN A 473 38.76 3.71 20.06
CA ASN A 473 39.23 2.87 21.17
C ASN A 473 38.40 1.58 21.34
N VAL A 474 37.99 0.90 20.25
CA VAL A 474 37.36 -0.43 20.39
C VAL A 474 38.40 -1.36 21.03
N LYS A 475 38.02 -2.02 22.12
CA LYS A 475 38.90 -2.94 22.82
C LYS A 475 38.39 -4.36 22.68
N VAL A 476 39.31 -5.28 22.44
CA VAL A 476 39.04 -6.71 22.59
C VAL A 476 39.49 -7.09 24.00
N GLU A 477 38.53 -7.46 24.84
CA GLU A 477 38.74 -7.76 26.26
C GLU A 477 37.99 -9.02 26.66
N TYR A 478 38.48 -9.67 27.73
CA TYR A 478 37.83 -10.84 28.29
C TYR A 478 36.46 -10.45 28.86
N ASP A 479 35.44 -11.24 28.49
CA ASP A 479 34.09 -11.16 29.03
C ASP A 479 33.82 -12.35 29.93
N GLU A 480 33.46 -12.06 31.18
CA GLU A 480 33.24 -13.08 32.22
C GLU A 480 31.99 -13.94 31.97
N GLU A 481 30.97 -13.41 31.28
CA GLU A 481 29.72 -14.11 31.01
C GLU A 481 29.90 -15.15 29.90
N LEU A 482 30.61 -14.78 28.82
CA LEU A 482 30.93 -15.70 27.72
C LEU A 482 32.22 -16.51 27.93
N LYS A 483 33.01 -16.21 28.95
CA LYS A 483 34.33 -16.80 29.23
C LYS A 483 35.29 -16.74 28.02
N LYS A 484 35.19 -15.70 27.20
CA LYS A 484 36.04 -15.47 26.02
C LYS A 484 36.27 -13.98 25.77
N GLN A 485 37.24 -13.69 24.91
CA GLN A 485 37.49 -12.34 24.40
C GLN A 485 36.33 -11.86 23.51
N VAL A 486 35.93 -10.60 23.68
CA VAL A 486 34.88 -9.93 22.88
C VAL A 486 35.29 -8.50 22.53
N ALA A 487 34.82 -7.98 21.39
CA ALA A 487 34.95 -6.56 21.07
C ALA A 487 33.90 -5.74 21.83
N LYS A 488 34.35 -4.69 22.54
CA LYS A 488 33.49 -3.79 23.34
C LYS A 488 33.32 -2.44 22.65
N PHE A 489 32.07 -1.99 22.59
CA PHE A 489 31.64 -0.77 21.93
C PHE A 489 30.92 0.16 22.91
N ASN A 490 31.24 1.45 22.86
CA ASN A 490 30.77 2.46 23.82
C ASN A 490 29.63 3.36 23.28
N GLY A 491 29.19 3.13 22.04
CA GLY A 491 28.15 3.92 21.39
C GLY A 491 28.61 5.29 20.87
N GLU A 492 29.90 5.51 20.66
CA GLU A 492 30.45 6.70 20.00
C GLU A 492 30.68 6.47 18.49
N ASN A 493 30.49 7.50 17.66
CA ASN A 493 30.55 7.39 16.19
C ASN A 493 31.91 6.92 15.63
N ASN A 494 32.99 7.12 16.40
CA ASN A 494 34.34 6.69 16.06
C ASN A 494 34.72 5.38 16.77
N ASN A 495 33.75 4.56 17.19
CA ASN A 495 33.99 3.33 17.92
C ASN A 495 33.36 2.13 17.19
N ILE A 496 33.95 1.75 16.07
CA ILE A 496 33.54 0.62 15.22
C ILE A 496 34.76 -0.14 14.68
N ILE A 497 34.56 -1.36 14.21
CA ILE A 497 35.55 -2.08 13.41
C ILE A 497 35.07 -2.09 11.96
N LYS A 498 35.88 -1.50 11.07
CA LYS A 498 35.62 -1.45 9.63
C LYS A 498 36.16 -2.71 8.96
N VAL A 499 35.29 -3.41 8.26
CA VAL A 499 35.60 -4.61 7.47
C VAL A 499 35.47 -4.24 5.99
N PRO A 500 36.57 -4.06 5.24
CA PRO A 500 36.53 -3.79 3.80
C PRO A 500 35.64 -4.79 3.05
N PHE A 501 34.75 -4.28 2.20
CA PHE A 501 33.77 -5.10 1.47
C PHE A 501 33.81 -4.82 -0.04
N PRO A 502 34.88 -5.27 -0.73
CA PRO A 502 35.08 -5.00 -2.14
C PRO A 502 34.07 -5.77 -3.01
N LYS A 503 34.03 -5.44 -4.30
CA LYS A 503 33.03 -5.96 -5.24
C LYS A 503 32.98 -7.50 -5.26
N GLU A 504 34.13 -8.15 -5.17
CA GLU A 504 34.25 -9.61 -5.23
C GLU A 504 33.49 -10.28 -4.06
N LEU A 505 33.53 -9.69 -2.87
CA LEU A 505 32.78 -10.20 -1.71
C LEU A 505 31.30 -9.85 -1.79
N ARG A 506 30.95 -8.67 -2.33
CA ARG A 506 29.57 -8.28 -2.60
C ARG A 506 28.90 -9.23 -3.61
N ASP A 507 29.62 -9.60 -4.66
CA ASP A 507 29.12 -10.51 -5.69
C ASP A 507 28.84 -11.91 -5.10
N LYS A 508 29.66 -12.40 -4.15
CA LYS A 508 29.45 -13.70 -3.48
C LYS A 508 28.09 -13.80 -2.79
N ILE A 509 27.63 -12.72 -2.15
CA ILE A 509 26.36 -12.71 -1.41
C ILE A 509 25.16 -12.22 -2.23
N SER A 510 25.35 -11.94 -3.52
CA SER A 510 24.35 -11.27 -4.37
C SER A 510 23.06 -12.07 -4.58
N LYS A 511 23.08 -13.38 -4.36
CA LYS A 511 21.92 -14.27 -4.55
C LYS A 511 21.36 -14.86 -3.26
N GLN A 512 22.22 -15.02 -2.27
CA GLN A 512 21.93 -15.67 -1.00
C GLN A 512 23.03 -15.29 -0.01
N PHE A 513 22.73 -15.33 1.29
CA PHE A 513 23.71 -15.07 2.34
C PHE A 513 23.27 -15.65 3.67
N SER A 514 24.21 -15.76 4.61
CA SER A 514 23.88 -15.82 6.04
C SER A 514 24.76 -14.87 6.83
N LEU A 515 24.15 -14.11 7.73
CA LEU A 515 24.83 -13.16 8.62
C LEU A 515 24.66 -13.65 10.05
N GLU A 516 25.76 -13.95 10.73
CA GLU A 516 25.78 -14.47 12.09
C GLU A 516 26.49 -13.48 13.03
N THR A 517 25.90 -13.24 14.19
CA THR A 517 26.58 -12.55 15.27
C THR A 517 26.15 -13.02 16.64
N VAL A 518 27.07 -12.93 17.61
CA VAL A 518 26.76 -13.04 19.04
C VAL A 518 27.03 -11.68 19.64
N PHE A 519 26.00 -11.07 20.23
CA PHE A 519 26.08 -9.69 20.69
C PHE A 519 25.30 -9.47 21.98
N LYS A 520 25.64 -8.39 22.68
CA LYS A 520 24.94 -7.87 23.86
C LYS A 520 24.73 -6.37 23.67
N MET A 521 23.52 -5.89 23.91
CA MET A 521 23.21 -4.46 23.95
C MET A 521 23.17 -4.00 25.40
N ASN A 522 23.94 -2.99 25.79
CA ASN A 522 23.88 -2.46 27.15
C ASN A 522 22.60 -1.65 27.40
N LYS A 523 22.03 -1.08 26.34
CA LYS A 523 20.80 -0.28 26.35
C LYS A 523 19.96 -0.57 25.13
N ILE A 524 18.64 -0.44 25.26
CA ILE A 524 17.71 -0.45 24.13
C ILE A 524 17.69 0.96 23.51
N LYS A 525 18.14 1.07 22.26
CA LYS A 525 18.13 2.29 21.45
C LYS A 525 18.22 1.92 19.96
N ASN A 526 18.12 2.92 19.09
CA ASN A 526 18.52 2.74 17.69
C ASN A 526 20.03 2.52 17.62
N GLN A 527 20.47 1.36 17.14
CA GLN A 527 21.90 1.00 17.02
C GLN A 527 22.12 -0.11 16.01
N GLY A 528 23.10 0.07 15.13
CA GLY A 528 23.61 -0.99 14.26
C GLY A 528 24.54 -1.92 15.02
N ILE A 529 24.45 -3.21 14.74
CA ILE A 529 25.23 -4.26 15.43
C ILE A 529 26.32 -4.79 14.50
N LEU A 530 25.93 -5.19 13.28
CA LEU A 530 26.81 -5.66 12.23
C LEU A 530 26.16 -5.32 10.89
N MET A 531 26.64 -4.29 10.20
CA MET A 531 25.90 -3.72 9.07
C MET A 531 26.76 -3.18 7.93
N ASN A 532 26.18 -3.14 6.74
CA ASN A 532 26.69 -2.52 5.51
C ASN A 532 25.63 -1.63 4.85
N THR A 533 24.69 -1.10 5.64
CA THR A 533 23.47 -0.49 5.12
C THR A 533 23.65 0.98 4.74
N GLU A 534 23.07 1.41 3.63
CA GLU A 534 22.87 2.81 3.23
C GLU A 534 21.73 2.86 2.19
N SER A 535 22.06 3.02 0.90
CA SER A 535 21.15 2.85 -0.24
C SER A 535 20.92 1.38 -0.63
N GLY A 536 21.51 0.44 0.11
CA GLY A 536 21.30 -1.00 0.02
C GLY A 536 22.08 -1.71 1.13
N GLY A 537 22.38 -3.00 0.97
CA GLY A 537 23.24 -3.76 1.88
C GLY A 537 22.45 -4.69 2.79
N ILE A 538 23.17 -5.26 3.76
CA ILE A 538 22.59 -6.12 4.79
C ILE A 538 23.11 -5.74 6.18
N GLY A 539 22.32 -5.97 7.22
CA GLY A 539 22.79 -5.75 8.59
C GLY A 539 21.75 -5.92 9.69
N PHE A 540 22.20 -6.11 10.92
CA PHE A 540 21.34 -6.13 12.10
C PHE A 540 21.26 -4.75 12.75
N GLU A 541 20.05 -4.24 12.94
CA GLU A 541 19.77 -2.99 13.65
C GLU A 541 18.75 -3.24 14.77
N SER A 542 18.99 -2.66 15.94
CA SER A 542 17.99 -2.53 16.99
C SER A 542 17.22 -1.23 16.87
N THR A 543 15.93 -1.24 17.16
CA THR A 543 15.10 -0.04 17.33
C THR A 543 15.04 0.41 18.80
N SER A 544 14.51 1.61 19.05
CA SER A 544 14.21 2.14 20.40
C SER A 544 13.19 1.32 21.19
N SER A 545 12.52 0.36 20.56
CA SER A 545 11.59 -0.58 21.21
C SER A 545 12.23 -1.93 21.61
N GLY A 546 13.49 -2.15 21.21
CA GLY A 546 14.22 -3.41 21.40
C GLY A 546 13.92 -4.46 20.33
N LEU A 547 13.17 -4.10 19.28
CA LEU A 547 13.06 -4.94 18.08
C LEU A 547 14.40 -4.90 17.33
N VAL A 548 15.06 -6.06 17.23
CA VAL A 548 16.27 -6.27 16.42
C VAL A 548 15.87 -6.90 15.10
N GLU A 549 16.17 -6.22 14.00
CA GLU A 549 15.76 -6.58 12.64
C GLU A 549 16.97 -6.90 11.78
N ILE A 550 16.86 -7.89 10.90
CA ILE A 550 17.69 -7.95 9.70
C ILE A 550 17.17 -6.92 8.71
N TRP A 551 18.01 -5.99 8.28
CA TRP A 551 17.81 -5.17 7.10
C TRP A 551 18.49 -5.85 5.94
N ALA A 552 17.76 -6.21 4.89
CA ALA A 552 18.35 -6.78 3.68
C ALA A 552 17.74 -6.17 2.42
N HIS A 553 18.56 -5.49 1.61
CA HIS A 553 18.09 -4.85 0.39
C HIS A 553 18.00 -5.86 -0.77
N ILE A 554 16.81 -6.44 -0.95
CA ILE A 554 16.55 -7.52 -1.89
C ILE A 554 15.50 -7.07 -2.91
N GLY A 555 15.81 -7.24 -4.20
CA GLY A 555 14.85 -6.94 -5.26
C GLY A 555 14.42 -5.48 -5.33
N GLY A 556 15.32 -4.55 -4.97
CA GLY A 556 15.08 -3.10 -5.08
C GLY A 556 14.49 -2.43 -3.83
N SER A 557 14.29 -3.15 -2.73
CA SER A 557 13.81 -2.57 -1.46
C SER A 557 14.34 -3.31 -0.24
N TYR A 558 14.34 -2.66 0.93
CA TYR A 558 14.67 -3.32 2.19
C TYR A 558 13.57 -4.27 2.64
N LYS A 559 13.95 -5.52 2.92
CA LYS A 559 13.15 -6.51 3.60
C LYS A 559 13.60 -6.59 5.05
N ARG A 560 12.64 -6.54 5.97
CA ARG A 560 12.89 -6.54 7.42
C ARG A 560 12.13 -7.64 8.11
N VAL A 561 12.84 -8.39 8.93
CA VAL A 561 12.29 -9.42 9.81
C VAL A 561 13.05 -9.31 11.12
N GLY A 562 12.35 -9.37 12.25
CA GLY A 562 13.00 -9.13 13.53
C GLY A 562 12.36 -9.84 14.71
N VAL A 563 13.00 -9.63 15.87
CA VAL A 563 12.64 -10.17 17.17
C VAL A 563 12.87 -9.14 18.27
N LYS A 564 11.96 -9.10 19.24
CA LYS A 564 12.11 -8.23 20.40
C LYS A 564 13.08 -8.86 21.39
N LEU A 565 14.16 -8.14 21.69
CA LEU A 565 15.21 -8.54 22.62
C LEU A 565 15.33 -7.54 23.77
N GLU A 566 15.94 -8.00 24.86
CA GLU A 566 16.18 -7.19 26.06
C GLU A 566 17.65 -6.78 26.15
N ALA A 567 17.91 -5.64 26.79
CA ALA A 567 19.27 -5.19 27.09
C ALA A 567 19.96 -6.10 28.13
N ASN A 568 21.28 -6.00 28.19
CA ASN A 568 22.17 -6.68 29.13
C ASN A 568 22.13 -8.22 29.08
N LYS A 569 21.79 -8.78 27.91
CA LYS A 569 21.83 -10.23 27.64
C LYS A 569 22.57 -10.51 26.34
N TYR A 570 23.30 -11.63 26.30
CA TYR A 570 23.86 -12.15 25.06
C TYR A 570 22.82 -12.91 24.26
N TYR A 571 22.85 -12.71 22.94
CA TYR A 571 22.03 -13.46 22.00
C TYR A 571 22.90 -13.98 20.87
N HIS A 572 22.64 -15.20 20.42
CA HIS A 572 23.12 -15.70 19.13
C HIS A 572 22.06 -15.47 18.08
N ILE A 573 22.34 -14.61 17.11
CA ILE A 573 21.41 -14.30 16.04
C ILE A 573 22.02 -14.65 14.68
N VAL A 574 21.23 -15.32 13.85
CA VAL A 574 21.58 -15.63 12.47
C VAL A 574 20.44 -15.15 11.57
N ALA A 575 20.76 -14.48 10.47
CA ALA A 575 19.83 -14.19 9.40
C ALA A 575 20.27 -14.93 8.15
N THR A 576 19.34 -15.57 7.45
CA THR A 576 19.63 -16.29 6.20
C THR A 576 18.72 -15.77 5.09
N TYR A 577 19.26 -15.72 3.87
CA TYR A 577 18.51 -15.54 2.64
C TYR A 577 18.92 -16.63 1.67
N ASP A 578 17.97 -17.50 1.29
CA ASP A 578 18.21 -18.67 0.42
C ASP A 578 17.83 -18.41 -1.06
N GLY A 579 17.49 -17.17 -1.39
CA GLY A 579 16.96 -16.77 -2.71
C GLY A 579 15.44 -16.74 -2.79
N LYS A 580 14.72 -17.22 -1.77
CA LYS A 580 13.24 -17.29 -1.71
C LYS A 580 12.67 -16.69 -0.42
N GLU A 581 13.41 -16.72 0.66
CA GLU A 581 12.95 -16.28 1.97
C GLU A 581 14.09 -15.66 2.78
N VAL A 582 13.83 -14.52 3.41
CA VAL A 582 14.68 -14.00 4.48
C VAL A 582 14.17 -14.53 5.82
N SER A 583 15.05 -15.14 6.59
CA SER A 583 14.75 -15.80 7.86
C SER A 583 15.65 -15.27 8.96
N ILE A 584 15.14 -15.17 10.18
CA ILE A 584 15.93 -14.86 11.37
C ILE A 584 15.80 -15.98 12.38
N TYR A 585 16.93 -16.30 13.00
CA TYR A 585 17.11 -17.39 13.95
C TYR A 585 17.70 -16.81 15.23
N LEU A 586 17.16 -17.22 16.37
CA LEU A 586 17.64 -16.85 17.69
C LEU A 586 17.99 -18.13 18.44
N ASP A 587 19.23 -18.22 18.91
CA ASP A 587 19.78 -19.37 19.63
C ASP A 587 19.48 -20.69 18.89
N GLY A 588 19.82 -20.71 17.59
CA GLY A 588 19.67 -21.88 16.72
C GLY A 588 18.25 -22.17 16.25
N LYS A 589 17.23 -21.40 16.68
CA LYS A 589 15.82 -21.64 16.31
C LYS A 589 15.29 -20.56 15.38
N LYS A 590 14.63 -20.96 14.29
CA LYS A 590 13.93 -20.02 13.41
C LYS A 590 12.77 -19.40 14.17
N ILE A 591 12.75 -18.08 14.25
CA ILE A 591 11.77 -17.32 15.05
C ILE A 591 10.84 -16.48 14.18
N ASN A 592 11.29 -16.04 13.00
CA ASN A 592 10.49 -15.25 12.09
C ASN A 592 11.08 -15.31 10.67
N SER A 593 10.25 -15.11 9.65
CA SER A 593 10.68 -15.09 8.26
C SER A 593 9.69 -14.38 7.34
N SER A 594 10.18 -13.99 6.16
CA SER A 594 9.40 -13.32 5.12
C SER A 594 9.85 -13.78 3.74
N PHE A 595 8.90 -14.24 2.92
CA PHE A 595 9.15 -14.59 1.52
C PHE A 595 9.58 -13.36 0.73
N THR A 596 10.67 -13.48 0.00
CA THR A 596 11.18 -12.43 -0.88
C THR A 596 12.07 -13.05 -1.95
N THR A 597 12.09 -12.47 -3.14
CA THR A 597 12.92 -12.94 -4.25
C THR A 597 13.66 -11.76 -4.87
N GLY A 598 14.80 -12.02 -5.49
CA GLY A 598 15.62 -11.03 -6.18
C GLY A 598 17.05 -11.04 -5.69
N ASN A 599 17.88 -10.19 -6.30
CA ASN A 599 19.28 -10.08 -5.89
C ASN A 599 19.42 -9.17 -4.67
N VAL A 600 20.40 -9.48 -3.83
CA VAL A 600 20.90 -8.61 -2.77
C VAL A 600 21.71 -7.51 -3.43
N SER A 601 21.32 -6.25 -3.19
CA SER A 601 22.12 -5.09 -3.60
C SER A 601 22.98 -4.65 -2.42
N SER A 602 24.26 -4.36 -2.64
CA SER A 602 25.18 -3.89 -1.59
C SER A 602 25.87 -2.59 -2.02
N PRO A 603 25.81 -1.52 -1.21
CA PRO A 603 26.48 -0.27 -1.48
C PRO A 603 28.00 -0.47 -1.45
N ASN A 604 28.72 0.48 -2.06
CA ASN A 604 30.19 0.44 -2.07
C ASN A 604 30.76 1.07 -0.79
N ILE A 605 30.44 0.46 0.35
CA ILE A 605 30.91 0.85 1.68
C ILE A 605 31.39 -0.41 2.43
N HIS A 606 32.18 -0.22 3.49
CA HIS A 606 32.63 -1.31 4.36
C HIS A 606 31.47 -1.92 5.15
N PHE A 607 31.66 -3.11 5.70
CA PHE A 607 30.86 -3.56 6.85
C PHE A 607 31.40 -2.88 8.12
N ALA A 608 30.51 -2.52 9.05
CA ALA A 608 30.87 -2.09 10.38
C ALA A 608 30.43 -3.13 11.40
N ILE A 609 31.37 -3.63 12.21
CA ILE A 609 31.06 -4.34 13.46
C ILE A 609 30.91 -3.26 14.54
N GLY A 610 29.79 -3.27 15.26
CA GLY A 610 29.45 -2.28 16.27
C GLY A 610 28.74 -1.03 15.73
N GLY A 611 28.23 -1.04 14.49
CA GLY A 611 27.45 0.07 13.97
C GLY A 611 26.93 -0.10 12.55
N ASP A 612 26.20 0.92 12.11
CA ASP A 612 25.87 1.17 10.71
C ASP A 612 26.94 2.08 10.08
N PRO A 613 27.58 1.70 8.95
CA PRO A 613 28.66 2.50 8.38
C PRO A 613 28.14 3.77 7.67
N ASN A 614 28.96 4.81 7.66
CA ASN A 614 28.84 5.99 6.80
C ASN A 614 30.23 6.32 6.17
N PRO A 615 30.33 7.25 5.21
CA PRO A 615 31.60 7.50 4.52
C PRO A 615 32.75 7.95 5.43
N THR A 616 32.47 8.49 6.62
CA THR A 616 33.46 9.01 7.57
C THR A 616 33.62 8.21 8.87
N GLY A 617 32.74 7.24 9.17
CA GLY A 617 32.67 6.52 10.45
C GLY A 617 31.36 5.73 10.64
N GLY A 618 30.91 5.51 11.89
CA GLY A 618 29.61 4.89 12.19
C GLY A 618 28.49 5.92 12.27
N GLY A 619 27.36 5.69 11.59
CA GLY A 619 26.13 6.49 11.69
C GLY A 619 25.30 6.13 12.91
N ILE A 620 24.94 4.85 13.06
CA ILE A 620 24.12 4.34 14.16
C ILE A 620 24.93 3.28 14.93
N VAL A 621 25.44 3.64 16.11
CA VAL A 621 26.51 2.87 16.79
C VAL A 621 26.05 2.10 18.03
N LEU A 622 26.62 0.91 18.19
CA LEU A 622 26.37 -0.03 19.28
C LEU A 622 26.95 0.47 20.61
N ASP A 623 26.11 0.51 21.65
CA ASP A 623 26.56 0.50 23.05
C ASP A 623 26.41 -0.94 23.55
N GLY A 624 27.48 -1.72 23.54
CA GLY A 624 27.41 -3.17 23.69
C GLY A 624 28.66 -3.94 23.32
N ASN A 625 28.53 -5.26 23.23
CA ASN A 625 29.64 -6.19 22.95
C ASN A 625 29.31 -7.04 21.72
N VAL A 626 30.32 -7.37 20.91
CA VAL A 626 30.23 -8.38 19.84
C VAL A 626 31.30 -9.45 20.06
N SER A 627 30.86 -10.70 20.06
CA SER A 627 31.70 -11.88 20.29
C SER A 627 31.96 -12.67 19.01
N ILE A 628 31.06 -12.58 18.03
CA ILE A 628 31.21 -13.20 16.71
C ILE A 628 30.64 -12.24 15.67
N ALA A 629 31.33 -12.09 14.53
CA ALA A 629 30.79 -11.47 13.33
C ALA A 629 31.20 -12.30 12.11
N ARG A 630 30.22 -12.97 11.47
CA ARG A 630 30.46 -13.89 10.36
C ARG A 630 29.49 -13.64 9.22
N LEU A 631 30.00 -13.81 8.00
CA LEU A 631 29.21 -13.75 6.77
C LEU A 631 29.54 -14.95 5.89
N TYR A 632 28.46 -15.57 5.42
CA TYR A 632 28.45 -16.74 4.54
C TYR A 632 27.86 -16.34 3.19
N SER A 633 28.44 -16.80 2.09
CA SER A 633 27.89 -16.64 0.74
C SER A 633 26.69 -17.57 0.46
N LYS A 634 26.38 -18.48 1.40
CA LYS A 634 25.27 -19.42 1.33
C LYS A 634 24.13 -18.98 2.26
N GLY A 635 22.89 -19.16 1.81
CA GLY A 635 21.72 -19.18 2.70
C GLY A 635 21.69 -20.49 3.47
N LEU A 636 22.11 -20.47 4.74
CA LEU A 636 22.19 -21.67 5.57
C LEU A 636 20.77 -22.17 5.88
N SER A 637 20.63 -23.49 5.84
CA SER A 637 19.43 -24.17 6.30
C SER A 637 19.29 -24.12 7.82
N ILE A 638 18.10 -24.39 8.37
CA ILE A 638 17.89 -24.50 9.82
C ILE A 638 18.85 -25.52 10.46
N HIS A 639 19.14 -26.63 9.79
CA HIS A 639 20.07 -27.66 10.28
C HIS A 639 21.49 -27.11 10.39
N GLU A 640 21.95 -26.42 9.35
CA GLU A 640 23.26 -25.76 9.35
C GLU A 640 23.35 -24.66 10.42
N VAL A 641 22.28 -23.89 10.63
CA VAL A 641 22.22 -22.86 11.69
C VAL A 641 22.27 -23.50 13.08
N SER A 642 21.65 -24.66 13.28
CA SER A 642 21.66 -25.34 14.59
C SER A 642 23.07 -25.79 15.02
N GLU A 643 23.96 -26.08 14.05
CA GLU A 643 25.37 -26.42 14.29
C GLU A 643 26.27 -25.19 14.58
N LEU A 644 25.77 -23.98 14.35
CA LEU A 644 26.50 -22.75 14.64
C LEU A 644 26.47 -22.35 16.11
N LEU A 645 25.55 -22.93 16.91
CA LEU A 645 25.37 -22.59 18.32
C LEU A 645 26.72 -22.47 19.05
N PRO A 646 27.07 -21.29 19.58
CA PRO A 646 28.27 -21.14 20.38
C PRO A 646 28.10 -21.98 21.64
N LEU A 647 29.16 -22.68 22.05
CA LEU A 647 29.24 -23.36 23.34
C LEU A 647 29.30 -22.31 24.47
N ILE A 648 28.21 -21.57 24.67
CA ILE A 648 27.91 -20.90 25.92
C ILE A 648 27.42 -22.03 26.81
N GLU A 649 28.06 -22.28 27.96
CA GLU A 649 27.76 -23.39 28.86
C GLU A 649 26.25 -23.67 28.97
N MET A 650 25.77 -24.64 28.19
CA MET A 650 24.55 -25.36 28.49
C MET A 650 24.86 -26.32 29.65
N GLU A 651 25.07 -25.79 30.84
CA GLU A 651 24.75 -26.51 32.07
C GLU A 651 23.30 -26.12 32.43
N ALA A 652 22.31 -27.01 32.54
CA ALA A 652 22.31 -28.44 32.75
C ALA A 652 21.02 -29.05 32.20
N SER A 653 21.11 -30.16 31.46
CA SER A 653 20.08 -31.24 31.47
C SER A 653 20.38 -32.41 30.52
N LYS A 654 21.41 -32.38 29.66
CA LYS A 654 21.52 -33.40 28.59
C LYS A 654 22.85 -34.13 28.41
N ARG A 655 23.76 -34.14 29.38
CA ARG A 655 25.00 -34.95 29.24
C ARG A 655 25.43 -35.85 30.39
N PHE A 656 24.62 -36.04 31.43
CA PHE A 656 24.83 -37.15 32.36
C PHE A 656 23.52 -37.89 32.60
N GLY A 657 23.40 -39.07 31.99
CA GLY A 657 22.54 -40.11 32.52
C GLY A 657 23.25 -40.74 33.71
N VAL A 658 23.05 -40.15 34.89
CA VAL A 658 23.02 -40.79 36.22
C VAL A 658 22.08 -39.96 37.08
#